data_AF-A0A940FHK7-F1
#
_entry.id   AF-A0A940FHK7-F1
#
_cell.length_a   1.000
_cell.length_b   1.000
_cell.length_c   1.000
_cell.angle_alpha   90.00
_cell.angle_beta   90.00
_cell.angle_gamma   90.00
#
_symmetry.space_group_name_H-M   'P 1'
#
loop_
_entity.id
_entity.type
_entity.pdbx_description
1 polymer ?
#
loop_
_entity_poly.entity_id
_entity_poly.type
_entity_poly.pdbx_seq_one_letter_code
_entity_poly.pdbx_strand_id
1 'polypeptide(L)'
;MKPCPTCSHTVEPDANFCSRCGARLLAGAREGAVGDRRVVTVLFADVSGFTAMSEQLDPEAVTEIINQCFAALTAPIYRYGGVVDKYIGDAVMAIFGAPIAHEDDPDRAVSAALAMQEAAQAFAADLEGRMGFGLKVRIGLNTGLVVAGEVGGAHKREYTVMGDAVNLAQRLEAAAEPGSILVSEQTYRLTCQAFSYRALSPLSLKGKRDRVAAFELLGRHAPGEPRRLSQQTVGRERERAALRDHWLAAQGGVPQWVTLLGEAGVGKTHLVDAFMRAERPGQVLAGRGVSYHQDRAFELVRQLLEAWLGLAAGAHPSELSQTLAKRLGALDACKDEDAALIALLWGVAATDAPLKGVPDHLRINAAVAASIRALITASRTAPLLLVVEDVQWVDAASWDWLEALAKALAQGQGQLMVLAQARPGTRLPEDASPPGLDRSLISVRPLGEAEATRLASSLTSEQDALSPQDLDAAVRRSEGNPMVLKELVRSLIEGADLEAGLSPSLKGLVAARLDRLPAPERELLEVAAVIGRVFDPTLLRAIAGTPQVEAILLSLTEREWIRPSEPSSYAFSQAIVHEVVYYGMLQRKRRDLHRRVAQHLEHHHGTHDGQVSALARHFLQADEATKAFSYLQRAASLARLTYANDEARTCLREAIALLDRAAFPDAPERLGGLLFELAEVETTLGEYAAAQDRLVQALALSPVPTTQTRLLQALGGIHERRGAFAAALESYEQALGLVQPGETLRASLLVNRAWLRLRGGDHAACLADCNEALASLSPGTLELERARALSVMGIVHYRQNRWSEARSAHAQALEARERAGDLAAIASSLNNLGMVESDCGAWAEAEGHYQRSLAIYQRIGDQGHVATVLNNQGDLAARRGAALEAERQHREALEIRKTLGDRFGIGASLCALGEALRLKGDLEQARAVLFEGLGVLEAIQETELIAEACAALGDIALAARAYPEADRWHQRAMGLAAAQGDWLRRGAIARSQAQAALELGDLSQARTHLDLAESCLAQAETPLDRARHLLLSSRLLRAEGRPEEAKAAASEGDRLLSSLGVQGARETLAWQGETRDLPPPG
;
A
#
# COMPACT_ATOMS: atom_id res chain seq x y z
N MET A 1 38.01 -36.80 14.85
CA MET A 1 37.61 -37.75 13.79
C MET A 1 36.12 -37.60 13.55
N LYS A 2 35.66 -37.67 12.29
CA LYS A 2 34.24 -37.52 11.89
C LYS A 2 33.77 -38.80 11.16
N PRO A 3 32.52 -39.26 11.29
CA PRO A 3 32.03 -40.39 10.50
C PRO A 3 31.74 -39.94 9.05
N CYS A 4 32.05 -40.79 8.07
CA CYS A 4 31.70 -40.54 6.67
C CYS A 4 30.17 -40.61 6.51
N PRO A 5 29.51 -39.61 5.92
CA PRO A 5 28.05 -39.57 5.79
C PRO A 5 27.48 -40.64 4.85
N THR A 6 28.33 -41.28 4.03
CA THR A 6 27.91 -42.29 3.04
C THR A 6 28.08 -43.73 3.56
N CYS A 7 29.10 -44.01 4.38
CA CYS A 7 29.41 -45.38 4.80
C CYS A 7 29.74 -45.52 6.30
N SER A 8 29.57 -44.44 7.07
CA SER A 8 29.80 -44.35 8.51
C SER A 8 31.22 -44.69 8.96
N HIS A 9 32.17 -44.80 8.04
CA HIS A 9 33.57 -45.04 8.36
C HIS A 9 34.19 -43.82 9.02
N THR A 10 34.93 -44.03 10.09
CA THR A 10 35.62 -42.96 10.81
C THR A 10 36.76 -42.40 9.96
N VAL A 11 36.74 -41.10 9.73
CA VAL A 11 37.71 -40.35 8.92
C VAL A 11 38.36 -39.25 9.74
N GLU A 12 39.60 -38.92 9.37
CA GLU A 12 40.32 -37.80 9.97
C GLU A 12 39.57 -36.47 9.73
N PRO A 13 39.66 -35.49 10.66
CA PRO A 13 38.93 -34.22 10.56
C PRO A 13 39.16 -33.50 9.22
N ASP A 14 40.38 -33.59 8.69
CA ASP A 14 40.85 -32.84 7.52
C ASP A 14 40.79 -33.68 6.23
N ALA A 15 40.25 -34.90 6.31
CA ALA A 15 40.09 -35.75 5.14
C ALA A 15 39.06 -35.15 4.17
N ASN A 16 39.50 -34.87 2.93
CA ASN A 16 38.66 -34.41 1.81
C ASN A 16 37.87 -35.55 1.15
N PHE A 17 38.26 -36.80 1.38
CA PHE A 17 37.63 -37.99 0.84
C PHE A 17 37.60 -39.10 1.89
N CYS A 18 36.55 -39.93 1.85
CA CYS A 18 36.48 -41.12 2.68
C CYS A 18 37.48 -42.16 2.19
N SER A 19 38.43 -42.54 3.05
CA SER A 19 39.43 -43.59 2.79
C SER A 19 38.82 -44.96 2.47
N ARG A 20 37.53 -45.16 2.79
CA ARG A 20 36.84 -46.44 2.56
C ARG A 20 35.95 -46.46 1.32
N CYS A 21 35.13 -45.44 1.10
CA CYS A 21 34.15 -45.43 -0.01
C CYS A 21 34.43 -44.39 -1.09
N GLY A 22 35.49 -43.59 -0.96
CA GLY A 22 35.85 -42.54 -1.92
C GLY A 22 34.89 -41.33 -1.93
N ALA A 23 33.88 -41.28 -1.05
CA ALA A 23 32.95 -40.15 -0.98
C ALA A 23 33.68 -38.85 -0.60
N ARG A 24 33.43 -37.76 -1.34
CA ARG A 24 34.00 -36.44 -1.06
C ARG A 24 33.38 -35.87 0.22
N LEU A 25 34.23 -35.55 1.18
CA LEU A 25 33.88 -35.02 2.50
C LEU A 25 34.09 -33.51 2.49
N LEU A 26 33.19 -32.77 1.83
CA LEU A 26 33.23 -31.30 1.82
C LEU A 26 33.12 -30.78 3.26
N ALA A 27 34.10 -29.99 3.71
CA ALA A 27 34.00 -29.25 4.97
C ALA A 27 32.79 -28.30 4.88
N GLY A 28 31.75 -28.55 5.69
CA GLY A 28 30.53 -27.73 5.73
C GLY A 28 29.41 -28.14 4.76
N ALA A 29 29.53 -29.26 4.02
CA ALA A 29 28.37 -29.75 3.26
C ALA A 29 27.28 -30.28 4.20
N ARG A 30 26.07 -29.76 3.99
CA ARG A 30 24.84 -30.16 4.68
C ARG A 30 24.61 -31.67 4.56
N GLU A 31 24.51 -32.38 5.68
CA GLU A 31 23.98 -33.75 5.71
C GLU A 31 22.52 -33.74 5.19
N GLY A 32 22.22 -34.48 4.13
CA GLY A 32 20.84 -34.74 3.69
C GLY A 32 20.06 -33.54 3.15
N ALA A 33 20.71 -32.52 2.57
CA ALA A 33 20.01 -31.36 2.03
C ALA A 33 19.13 -31.70 0.82
N VAL A 34 17.86 -32.03 1.10
CA VAL A 34 16.75 -31.79 0.19
C VAL A 34 16.83 -30.32 -0.21
N GLY A 35 16.93 -30.04 -1.52
CA GLY A 35 17.26 -28.69 -2.01
C GLY A 35 16.38 -27.57 -1.47
N ASP A 36 16.80 -26.32 -1.63
CA ASP A 36 16.06 -25.13 -1.21
C ASP A 36 16.10 -24.01 -2.26
N ARG A 37 15.27 -22.98 -2.08
CA ARG A 37 15.23 -21.79 -2.94
C ARG A 37 15.98 -20.66 -2.24
N ARG A 38 16.97 -20.09 -2.90
CA ARG A 38 17.81 -19.03 -2.30
C ARG A 38 18.31 -18.06 -3.35
N VAL A 39 18.66 -16.85 -2.93
CA VAL A 39 19.33 -15.89 -3.79
C VAL A 39 20.82 -16.18 -3.74
N VAL A 40 21.44 -16.34 -4.91
CA VAL A 40 22.89 -16.56 -5.05
C VAL A 40 23.46 -15.58 -6.08
N THR A 41 24.77 -15.35 -6.03
CA THR A 41 25.49 -14.72 -7.13
C THR A 41 26.24 -15.79 -7.91
N VAL A 42 25.93 -15.91 -9.19
CA VAL A 42 26.54 -16.87 -10.11
C VAL A 42 27.58 -16.15 -10.95
N LEU A 43 28.77 -16.76 -11.07
CA LEU A 43 29.87 -16.30 -11.89
C LEU A 43 30.17 -17.36 -12.96
N PHE A 44 30.21 -16.93 -14.22
CA PHE A 44 30.75 -17.70 -15.34
C PHE A 44 32.00 -17.02 -15.84
N ALA A 45 33.08 -17.78 -16.04
CA ALA A 45 34.31 -17.28 -16.65
C ALA A 45 34.74 -18.22 -17.76
N ASP A 46 34.89 -17.71 -18.98
CA ASP A 46 35.29 -18.46 -20.15
C ASP A 46 36.63 -17.97 -20.68
N VAL A 47 37.46 -18.91 -21.12
CA VAL A 47 38.83 -18.60 -21.53
C VAL A 47 38.94 -18.59 -23.06
N SER A 48 39.10 -17.40 -23.62
CA SER A 48 39.27 -17.17 -25.06
C SER A 48 40.73 -17.37 -25.49
N GLY A 49 40.93 -18.19 -26.52
CA GLY A 49 42.25 -18.44 -27.15
C GLY A 49 42.68 -19.91 -27.19
N PHE A 50 42.03 -20.78 -26.41
CA PHE A 50 42.40 -22.20 -26.31
C PHE A 50 42.20 -22.99 -27.61
N THR A 51 41.16 -22.72 -28.40
CA THR A 51 40.91 -23.45 -29.65
C THR A 51 42.08 -23.35 -30.64
N ALA A 52 42.65 -22.15 -30.78
CA ALA A 52 43.80 -21.92 -31.66
C ALA A 52 45.07 -22.62 -31.13
N MET A 53 45.22 -22.75 -29.81
CA MET A 53 46.34 -23.46 -29.18
C MET A 53 46.20 -24.98 -29.32
N SER A 54 44.98 -25.52 -29.18
CA SER A 54 44.67 -26.94 -29.36
C SER A 54 44.89 -27.45 -30.79
N GLU A 55 44.90 -26.55 -31.78
CA GLU A 55 45.23 -26.87 -33.18
C GLU A 55 46.75 -26.91 -33.44
N GLN A 56 47.56 -26.31 -32.57
CA GLN A 56 49.00 -26.12 -32.79
C GLN A 56 49.89 -26.90 -31.82
N LEU A 57 49.36 -27.31 -30.67
CA LEU A 57 50.09 -28.04 -29.62
C LEU A 57 49.56 -29.47 -29.44
N ASP A 58 50.41 -30.33 -28.88
CA ASP A 58 50.04 -31.68 -28.51
C ASP A 58 48.94 -31.70 -27.41
N PRO A 59 47.93 -32.60 -27.48
CA PRO A 59 46.85 -32.68 -26.50
C PRO A 59 47.30 -32.82 -25.04
N GLU A 60 48.44 -33.46 -24.76
CA GLU A 60 48.95 -33.57 -23.38
C GLU A 60 49.45 -32.21 -22.87
N ALA A 61 50.21 -31.48 -23.71
CA ALA A 61 50.70 -30.15 -23.39
C ALA A 61 49.56 -29.13 -23.20
N VAL A 62 48.53 -29.21 -24.04
CA VAL A 62 47.32 -28.38 -23.93
C VAL A 62 46.59 -28.66 -22.61
N THR A 63 46.47 -29.93 -22.22
CA THR A 63 45.82 -30.33 -20.97
C THR A 63 46.58 -29.81 -19.74
N GLU A 64 47.91 -29.83 -19.77
CA GLU A 64 48.74 -29.29 -18.69
C GLU A 64 48.56 -27.77 -18.55
N ILE A 65 48.59 -27.03 -19.66
CA ILE A 65 48.38 -25.57 -19.68
C ILE A 65 46.98 -25.21 -19.17
N ILE A 66 45.94 -25.96 -19.59
CA ILE A 66 44.56 -25.75 -19.13
C ILE A 66 44.46 -25.96 -17.61
N ASN A 67 45.06 -27.02 -17.07
CA ASN A 67 45.01 -27.29 -15.63
C ASN A 67 45.72 -26.18 -14.82
N GLN A 68 46.86 -25.68 -15.31
CA GLN A 68 47.56 -24.55 -14.68
C GLN A 68 46.72 -23.26 -14.74
N CYS A 69 46.08 -23.00 -15.89
CA CYS A 69 45.19 -21.85 -16.06
C CYS A 69 43.97 -21.94 -15.13
N PHE A 70 43.28 -23.08 -15.07
CA PHE A 70 42.14 -23.25 -14.17
C PHE A 70 42.54 -23.20 -12.69
N ALA A 71 43.72 -23.69 -12.32
CA ALA A 71 44.24 -23.52 -10.96
C ALA A 71 44.40 -22.04 -10.60
N ALA A 72 44.94 -21.23 -11.51
CA ALA A 72 45.08 -19.78 -11.33
C ALA A 72 43.71 -19.06 -11.27
N LEU A 73 42.76 -19.45 -12.12
CA LEU A 73 41.42 -18.84 -12.19
C LEU A 73 40.50 -19.24 -11.03
N THR A 74 40.65 -20.44 -10.48
CA THR A 74 39.78 -20.91 -9.38
C THR A 74 40.28 -20.52 -8.00
N ALA A 75 41.56 -20.23 -7.83
CA ALA A 75 42.12 -19.77 -6.56
C ALA A 75 41.43 -18.49 -6.01
N PRO A 76 41.14 -17.45 -6.82
CA PRO A 76 40.32 -16.33 -6.38
C PRO A 76 38.93 -16.74 -5.89
N ILE A 77 38.22 -17.62 -6.59
CA ILE A 77 36.86 -18.05 -6.22
C ILE A 77 36.84 -18.58 -4.78
N TYR A 78 37.75 -19.51 -4.45
CA TYR A 78 37.85 -20.05 -3.09
C TYR A 78 38.30 -19.01 -2.06
N ARG A 79 39.24 -18.12 -2.44
CA ARG A 79 39.72 -17.04 -1.58
C ARG A 79 38.60 -16.10 -1.11
N TYR A 80 37.60 -15.85 -1.95
CA TYR A 80 36.45 -15.00 -1.62
C TYR A 80 35.26 -15.80 -1.03
N GLY A 81 35.46 -17.09 -0.72
CA GLY A 81 34.45 -17.97 -0.11
C GLY A 81 33.40 -18.49 -1.09
N GLY A 82 33.64 -18.37 -2.40
CA GLY A 82 32.85 -19.00 -3.43
C GLY A 82 33.23 -20.46 -3.61
N VAL A 83 32.34 -21.22 -4.26
CA VAL A 83 32.58 -22.61 -4.63
C VAL A 83 32.54 -22.76 -6.14
N VAL A 84 33.49 -23.52 -6.69
CA VAL A 84 33.42 -23.98 -8.08
C VAL A 84 32.38 -25.10 -8.16
N ASP A 85 31.32 -24.86 -8.91
CA ASP A 85 30.23 -25.83 -9.11
C ASP A 85 30.67 -26.91 -10.10
N LYS A 86 31.10 -26.49 -11.30
CA LYS A 86 31.62 -27.38 -12.33
C LYS A 86 32.45 -26.64 -13.39
N TYR A 87 33.21 -27.42 -14.15
CA TYR A 87 33.87 -27.00 -15.38
C TYR A 87 32.98 -27.38 -16.58
N ILE A 88 32.78 -26.46 -17.51
CA ILE A 88 31.97 -26.65 -18.72
C ILE A 88 32.84 -26.34 -19.93
N GLY A 89 33.55 -27.33 -20.44
CA GLY A 89 34.57 -27.11 -21.47
C GLY A 89 35.72 -26.25 -20.93
N ASP A 90 35.96 -25.11 -21.56
CA ASP A 90 36.90 -24.04 -21.20
C ASP A 90 36.33 -23.02 -20.20
N ALA A 91 35.06 -23.17 -19.78
CA ALA A 91 34.42 -22.27 -18.83
C ALA A 91 34.37 -22.82 -17.39
N VAL A 92 34.52 -21.91 -16.42
CA VAL A 92 34.35 -22.16 -14.98
C VAL A 92 33.02 -21.58 -14.53
N MET A 93 32.19 -22.41 -13.87
CA MET A 93 30.99 -21.94 -13.16
C MET A 93 31.25 -21.93 -11.65
N ALA A 94 31.03 -20.78 -11.03
CA ALA A 94 31.18 -20.58 -9.60
C ALA A 94 29.95 -19.95 -8.96
N ILE A 95 29.75 -20.24 -7.68
CA ILE A 95 28.57 -19.83 -6.91
C ILE A 95 29.01 -19.19 -5.59
N PHE A 96 28.35 -18.08 -5.27
CA PHE A 96 28.44 -17.39 -3.98
C PHE A 96 27.03 -17.36 -3.36
N GLY A 97 26.91 -17.73 -2.08
CA GLY A 97 25.65 -17.84 -1.35
C GLY A 97 25.02 -19.24 -1.29
N ALA A 98 25.68 -20.24 -1.88
CA ALA A 98 25.35 -21.65 -1.73
C ALA A 98 26.63 -22.50 -1.69
N PRO A 99 26.74 -23.52 -0.82
CA PRO A 99 25.73 -23.99 0.14
C PRO A 99 25.57 -23.10 1.39
N ILE A 100 26.49 -22.15 1.61
CA ILE A 100 26.49 -21.23 2.75
C ILE A 100 26.22 -19.82 2.23
N ALA A 101 25.20 -19.16 2.78
CA ALA A 101 24.89 -17.76 2.50
C ALA A 101 25.72 -16.78 3.33
N HIS A 102 26.13 -15.68 2.71
CA HIS A 102 26.75 -14.51 3.34
C HIS A 102 25.97 -13.24 2.99
N GLU A 103 26.14 -12.19 3.81
CA GLU A 103 25.51 -10.89 3.58
C GLU A 103 26.07 -10.19 2.32
N ASP A 104 27.35 -10.43 2.02
CA ASP A 104 28.16 -9.76 1.01
C ASP A 104 28.53 -10.68 -0.18
N ASP A 105 27.73 -11.72 -0.47
CA ASP A 105 27.97 -12.65 -1.59
C ASP A 105 28.10 -11.95 -2.96
N PRO A 106 27.31 -10.92 -3.32
CA PRO A 106 27.54 -10.15 -4.55
C PRO A 106 28.91 -9.47 -4.59
N ASP A 107 29.33 -8.79 -3.53
CA ASP A 107 30.63 -8.13 -3.42
C ASP A 107 31.79 -9.14 -3.52
N ARG A 108 31.64 -10.30 -2.86
CA ARG A 108 32.60 -11.42 -2.92
C ARG A 108 32.77 -11.93 -4.35
N ALA A 109 31.67 -12.13 -5.06
CA ALA A 109 31.69 -12.62 -6.44
C ALA A 109 32.35 -11.60 -7.39
N VAL A 110 32.01 -10.31 -7.26
CA VAL A 110 32.62 -9.22 -8.06
C VAL A 110 34.11 -9.08 -7.75
N SER A 111 34.51 -9.20 -6.48
CA SER A 111 35.92 -9.18 -6.08
C SER A 111 36.68 -10.37 -6.64
N ALA A 112 36.07 -11.56 -6.62
CA ALA A 112 36.64 -12.75 -7.23
C ALA A 112 36.83 -12.57 -8.73
N ALA A 113 35.84 -12.00 -9.43
CA ALA A 113 35.93 -11.74 -10.87
C ALA A 113 37.10 -10.81 -11.24
N LEU A 114 37.31 -9.72 -10.49
CA LEU A 114 38.46 -8.83 -10.69
C LEU A 114 39.79 -9.56 -10.48
N ALA A 115 39.91 -10.28 -9.37
CA ALA A 115 41.12 -11.05 -9.06
C ALA A 115 41.36 -12.19 -10.06
N MET A 116 40.31 -12.78 -10.62
CA MET A 116 40.40 -13.76 -11.73
C MET A 116 40.96 -13.11 -12.98
N GLN A 117 40.53 -11.88 -13.29
CA GLN A 117 41.02 -11.15 -14.45
C GLN A 117 42.50 -10.79 -14.33
N GLU A 118 42.93 -10.36 -13.16
CA GLU A 118 44.35 -10.10 -12.85
C GLU A 118 45.19 -11.39 -12.94
N ALA A 119 44.71 -12.49 -12.36
CA ALA A 119 45.37 -13.80 -12.44
C ALA A 119 45.48 -14.31 -13.88
N ALA A 120 44.44 -14.10 -14.69
CA ALA A 120 44.44 -14.45 -16.12
C ALA A 120 45.49 -13.65 -16.90
N GLN A 121 45.60 -12.34 -16.65
CA GLN A 121 46.58 -11.48 -17.30
C GLN A 121 48.02 -11.85 -16.94
N ALA A 122 48.29 -12.13 -15.66
CA ALA A 122 49.60 -12.58 -15.21
C ALA A 122 50.00 -13.92 -15.85
N PHE A 123 49.06 -14.87 -15.93
CA PHE A 123 49.29 -16.15 -16.60
C PHE A 123 49.49 -16.00 -18.11
N ALA A 124 48.71 -15.14 -18.77
CA ALA A 124 48.83 -14.86 -20.19
C ALA A 124 50.19 -14.25 -20.56
N ALA A 125 50.69 -13.29 -19.77
CA ALA A 125 51.99 -12.67 -20.00
C ALA A 125 53.15 -13.68 -19.89
N ASP A 126 53.09 -14.60 -18.93
CA ASP A 126 54.06 -15.68 -18.77
C ASP A 126 53.98 -16.72 -19.91
N LEU A 127 52.76 -17.06 -20.35
CA LEU A 127 52.55 -17.97 -21.48
C LEU A 127 53.02 -17.35 -22.81
N GLU A 128 52.75 -16.08 -23.04
CA GLU A 128 53.21 -15.34 -24.24
C GLU A 128 54.74 -15.26 -24.26
N GLY A 129 55.38 -14.98 -23.11
CA GLY A 129 56.85 -14.96 -22.99
C GLY A 129 57.52 -16.31 -23.23
N ARG A 130 56.84 -17.42 -22.90
CA ARG A 130 57.38 -18.79 -23.07
C ARG A 130 57.06 -19.40 -24.43
N MET A 131 55.86 -19.14 -24.98
CA MET A 131 55.29 -19.90 -26.10
C MET A 131 54.58 -19.06 -27.17
N GLY A 132 54.47 -17.73 -26.99
CA GLY A 132 53.90 -16.82 -28.00
C GLY A 132 52.38 -16.87 -28.16
N PHE A 133 51.66 -17.49 -27.22
CA PHE A 133 50.19 -17.54 -27.22
C PHE A 133 49.58 -16.52 -26.28
N GLY A 134 48.62 -15.73 -26.78
CA GLY A 134 47.83 -14.80 -25.97
C GLY A 134 46.54 -15.44 -25.46
N LEU A 135 46.22 -15.21 -24.19
CA LEU A 135 45.02 -15.76 -23.54
C LEU A 135 44.24 -14.64 -22.84
N LYS A 136 42.91 -14.65 -22.98
CA LYS A 136 42.02 -13.69 -22.32
C LYS A 136 40.85 -14.41 -21.69
N VAL A 137 40.30 -13.81 -20.63
CA VAL A 137 39.12 -14.32 -19.95
C VAL A 137 38.00 -13.30 -20.06
N ARG A 138 36.79 -13.81 -20.30
CA ARG A 138 35.54 -13.04 -20.26
C ARG A 138 34.68 -13.57 -19.13
N ILE A 139 34.07 -12.68 -18.36
CA ILE A 139 33.36 -13.06 -17.12
C ILE A 139 31.96 -12.43 -17.12
N GLY A 140 30.97 -13.22 -16.71
CA GLY A 140 29.59 -12.80 -16.53
C GLY A 140 29.09 -13.08 -15.11
N LEU A 141 28.48 -12.10 -14.46
CA LEU A 141 27.89 -12.24 -13.13
C LEU A 141 26.41 -11.89 -13.10
N ASN A 142 25.64 -12.68 -12.37
CA ASN A 142 24.26 -12.34 -12.05
C ASN A 142 23.86 -12.82 -10.65
N THR A 143 23.20 -11.95 -9.91
CA THR A 143 22.58 -12.25 -8.61
C THR A 143 21.10 -12.51 -8.83
N GLY A 144 20.57 -13.63 -8.33
CA GLY A 144 19.14 -13.95 -8.49
C GLY A 144 18.70 -15.20 -7.75
N LEU A 145 17.39 -15.45 -7.77
CA LEU A 145 16.78 -16.62 -7.12
C LEU A 145 17.07 -17.90 -7.91
N VAL A 146 17.60 -18.91 -7.23
CA VAL A 146 17.88 -20.25 -7.76
C VAL A 146 17.29 -21.33 -6.87
N VAL A 147 17.23 -22.55 -7.40
CA VAL A 147 17.06 -23.78 -6.62
C VAL A 147 18.44 -24.40 -6.43
N ALA A 148 18.87 -24.59 -5.18
CA ALA A 148 20.14 -25.20 -4.82
C ALA A 148 19.90 -26.58 -4.19
N GLY A 149 20.55 -27.64 -4.66
CA GLY A 149 20.35 -28.98 -4.11
C GLY A 149 21.05 -30.09 -4.90
N GLU A 150 20.90 -31.34 -4.45
CA GLU A 150 21.37 -32.51 -5.18
C GLU A 150 20.54 -32.73 -6.46
N VAL A 151 21.19 -32.65 -7.62
CA VAL A 151 20.59 -32.89 -8.94
C VAL A 151 21.36 -34.03 -9.62
N GLY A 152 20.63 -34.99 -10.19
CA GLY A 152 21.20 -36.10 -10.95
C GLY A 152 20.40 -37.41 -10.85
N GLY A 153 20.75 -38.39 -11.69
CA GLY A 153 20.11 -39.71 -11.70
C GLY A 153 20.52 -40.60 -10.52
N ALA A 154 19.92 -41.78 -10.38
CA ALA A 154 20.18 -42.70 -9.26
C ALA A 154 21.67 -43.08 -9.08
N HIS A 155 22.48 -42.95 -10.14
CA HIS A 155 23.89 -43.35 -10.16
C HIS A 155 24.89 -42.20 -9.96
N LYS A 156 24.48 -40.93 -10.09
CA LYS A 156 25.34 -39.75 -9.87
C LYS A 156 24.49 -38.56 -9.45
N ARG A 157 24.67 -38.09 -8.22
CA ARG A 157 24.05 -36.87 -7.67
C ARG A 157 25.13 -35.85 -7.37
N GLU A 158 24.94 -34.64 -7.86
CA GLU A 158 25.85 -33.52 -7.61
C GLU A 158 25.05 -32.35 -7.04
N TYR A 159 25.59 -31.69 -6.01
CA TYR A 159 25.01 -30.46 -5.49
C TYR A 159 25.27 -29.34 -6.51
N THR A 160 24.21 -28.70 -7.01
CA THR A 160 24.32 -27.64 -8.03
C THR A 160 23.16 -26.66 -7.90
N VAL A 161 23.25 -25.51 -8.57
CA VAL A 161 22.19 -24.50 -8.64
C VAL A 161 21.52 -24.51 -10.01
N MET A 162 20.20 -24.33 -10.02
CA MET A 162 19.41 -24.26 -11.23
C MET A 162 18.46 -23.06 -11.19
N GLY A 163 18.26 -22.42 -12.33
CA GLY A 163 17.29 -21.34 -12.48
C GLY A 163 17.65 -20.38 -13.61
N ASP A 164 16.71 -19.48 -13.93
CA ASP A 164 16.92 -18.44 -14.94
C ASP A 164 18.10 -17.51 -14.60
N ALA A 165 18.38 -17.31 -13.31
CA ALA A 165 19.52 -16.53 -12.85
C ALA A 165 20.88 -17.10 -13.29
N VAL A 166 21.01 -18.43 -13.35
CA VAL A 166 22.23 -19.12 -13.84
C VAL A 166 22.39 -18.86 -15.33
N ASN A 167 21.31 -19.01 -16.10
CA ASN A 167 21.30 -18.79 -17.54
C ASN A 167 21.64 -17.34 -17.90
N LEU A 168 21.20 -16.38 -17.09
CA LEU A 168 21.53 -14.97 -17.33
C LEU A 168 23.02 -14.69 -17.11
N ALA A 169 23.64 -15.23 -16.04
CA ALA A 169 25.09 -15.09 -15.82
C ALA A 169 25.90 -15.64 -17.00
N GLN A 170 25.55 -16.83 -17.48
CA GLN A 170 26.19 -17.45 -18.64
C GLN A 170 26.04 -16.59 -19.91
N ARG A 171 24.86 -15.99 -20.14
CA ARG A 171 24.63 -15.14 -21.32
C ARG A 171 25.37 -13.81 -21.25
N LEU A 172 25.57 -13.28 -20.05
CA LEU A 172 26.39 -12.09 -19.83
C LEU A 172 27.86 -12.39 -20.10
N GLU A 173 28.36 -13.56 -19.68
CA GLU A 173 29.71 -14.03 -20.01
C GLU A 173 29.89 -14.15 -21.53
N ALA A 174 28.96 -14.81 -22.22
CA ALA A 174 29.02 -14.97 -23.67
C ALA A 174 28.93 -13.64 -24.45
N ALA A 175 28.31 -12.61 -23.86
CA ALA A 175 28.20 -11.28 -24.44
C ALA A 175 29.38 -10.35 -24.09
N ALA A 176 30.23 -10.75 -23.13
CA ALA A 176 31.38 -9.98 -22.70
C ALA A 176 32.51 -10.03 -23.75
N GLU A 177 33.15 -8.89 -23.99
CA GLU A 177 34.34 -8.84 -24.83
C GLU A 177 35.52 -9.55 -24.10
N PRO A 178 36.44 -10.24 -24.83
CA PRO A 178 37.59 -10.87 -24.21
C PRO A 178 38.44 -9.87 -23.43
N GLY A 179 38.56 -10.07 -22.12
CA GLY A 179 39.22 -9.09 -21.24
C GLY A 179 38.27 -8.30 -20.34
N SER A 180 36.95 -8.44 -20.50
CA SER A 180 35.94 -7.67 -19.76
C SER A 180 35.09 -8.52 -18.82
N ILE A 181 34.46 -7.84 -17.86
CA ILE A 181 33.57 -8.44 -16.85
C ILE A 181 32.21 -7.74 -16.96
N LEU A 182 31.17 -8.49 -17.30
CA LEU A 182 29.80 -7.98 -17.36
C LEU A 182 28.98 -8.44 -16.15
N VAL A 183 28.20 -7.53 -15.59
CA VAL A 183 27.28 -7.82 -14.49
C VAL A 183 25.85 -7.46 -14.87
N SER A 184 24.89 -8.19 -14.32
CA SER A 184 23.48 -7.84 -14.44
C SER A 184 23.14 -6.58 -13.65
N GLU A 185 22.01 -5.97 -13.96
CA GLU A 185 21.47 -4.84 -13.21
C GLU A 185 21.32 -5.13 -11.71
N GLN A 186 20.85 -6.34 -11.36
CA GLN A 186 20.68 -6.72 -9.95
C GLN A 186 22.03 -6.80 -9.22
N THR A 187 23.06 -7.37 -9.83
CA THR A 187 24.42 -7.41 -9.25
C THR A 187 25.00 -6.01 -9.15
N TYR A 188 24.87 -5.19 -10.20
CA TYR A 188 25.31 -3.78 -10.20
C TYR A 188 24.69 -3.00 -9.05
N ARG A 189 23.36 -3.06 -8.88
CA ARG A 189 22.65 -2.33 -7.81
C ARG A 189 23.15 -2.70 -6.41
N LEU A 190 23.53 -3.96 -6.20
CA LEU A 190 24.04 -4.45 -4.91
C LEU A 190 25.49 -4.07 -4.65
N THR A 191 26.28 -3.76 -5.69
CA THR A 191 27.74 -3.61 -5.60
C THR A 191 28.26 -2.23 -6.05
N CYS A 192 27.42 -1.37 -6.62
CA CYS A 192 27.79 -0.05 -7.15
C CYS A 192 28.36 0.94 -6.11
N GLN A 193 28.24 0.65 -4.81
CA GLN A 193 28.87 1.46 -3.77
C GLN A 193 30.36 1.14 -3.56
N ALA A 194 30.78 -0.07 -3.91
CA ALA A 194 32.14 -0.58 -3.69
C ALA A 194 32.96 -0.65 -4.99
N PHE A 195 32.30 -0.66 -6.16
CA PHE A 195 32.94 -0.85 -7.46
C PHE A 195 32.45 0.17 -8.50
N SER A 196 33.35 0.49 -9.44
CA SER A 196 33.08 1.39 -10.57
C SER A 196 32.59 0.61 -11.79
N TYR A 197 31.56 1.13 -12.45
CA TYR A 197 30.93 0.49 -13.60
C TYR A 197 30.72 1.46 -14.76
N ARG A 198 30.68 0.91 -15.97
CA ARG A 198 30.21 1.56 -17.20
C ARG A 198 28.87 0.93 -17.61
N ALA A 199 27.82 1.74 -17.72
CA ALA A 199 26.53 1.28 -18.22
C ALA A 199 26.60 1.01 -19.73
N LEU A 200 26.09 -0.14 -20.17
CA LEU A 200 26.00 -0.51 -21.58
C LEU A 200 24.58 -0.30 -22.11
N SER A 201 24.46 -0.21 -23.44
CA SER A 201 23.13 -0.25 -24.07
C SER A 201 22.46 -1.60 -23.80
N PRO A 202 21.12 -1.66 -23.55
CA PRO A 202 20.44 -2.91 -23.26
C PRO A 202 20.70 -4.01 -24.29
N LEU A 203 21.18 -5.15 -23.82
CA LEU A 203 21.63 -6.28 -24.64
C LEU A 203 20.44 -7.17 -25.05
N SER A 204 20.43 -7.58 -26.32
CA SER A 204 19.48 -8.57 -26.82
C SER A 204 20.07 -9.97 -26.64
N LEU A 205 19.69 -10.66 -25.56
CA LEU A 205 20.19 -12.00 -25.22
C LEU A 205 19.28 -13.11 -25.76
N LYS A 206 19.87 -14.18 -26.31
CA LYS A 206 19.15 -15.31 -26.90
C LYS A 206 18.10 -15.88 -25.93
N GLY A 207 16.84 -15.93 -26.34
CA GLY A 207 15.75 -16.53 -25.55
C GLY A 207 15.19 -15.66 -24.41
N LYS A 208 15.52 -14.37 -24.35
CA LYS A 208 14.77 -13.37 -23.58
C LYS A 208 13.87 -12.57 -24.52
N ARG A 209 12.64 -12.28 -24.08
CA ARG A 209 11.70 -11.43 -24.84
C ARG A 209 12.09 -9.95 -24.76
N ASP A 210 12.58 -9.52 -23.59
CA ASP A 210 12.97 -8.14 -23.32
C ASP A 210 14.50 -7.95 -23.39
N ARG A 211 14.93 -6.73 -23.70
CA ARG A 211 16.35 -6.36 -23.68
C ARG A 211 16.84 -6.24 -22.24
N VAL A 212 18.04 -6.74 -21.95
CA VAL A 212 18.58 -6.83 -20.59
C VAL A 212 19.61 -5.73 -20.36
N ALA A 213 19.44 -4.94 -19.30
CA ALA A 213 20.46 -3.97 -18.87
C ALA A 213 21.72 -4.69 -18.35
N ALA A 214 22.89 -4.26 -18.81
CA ALA A 214 24.18 -4.83 -18.44
C ALA A 214 25.19 -3.72 -18.14
N PHE A 215 26.10 -4.01 -17.21
CA PHE A 215 27.10 -3.07 -16.74
C PHE A 215 28.47 -3.72 -16.80
N GLU A 216 29.44 -3.02 -17.34
CA GLU A 216 30.83 -3.47 -17.37
C GLU A 216 31.56 -2.99 -16.12
N LEU A 217 32.22 -3.91 -15.43
CA LEU A 217 32.99 -3.63 -14.23
C LEU A 217 34.37 -3.08 -14.61
N LEU A 218 34.71 -1.89 -14.11
CA LEU A 218 35.99 -1.22 -14.41
C LEU A 218 37.04 -1.43 -13.32
N GLY A 219 36.62 -1.62 -12.06
CA GLY A 219 37.53 -1.77 -10.93
C GLY A 219 36.88 -1.42 -9.59
N ARG A 220 37.68 -1.44 -8.52
CA ARG A 220 37.26 -1.10 -7.16
C ARG A 220 37.45 0.39 -6.86
N HIS A 221 36.58 0.99 -6.05
CA HIS A 221 36.81 2.35 -5.55
C HIS A 221 38.02 2.42 -4.61
N ALA A 222 38.75 3.54 -4.62
CA ALA A 222 39.89 3.76 -3.72
C ALA A 222 39.40 4.00 -2.27
N PRO A 223 40.10 3.48 -1.24
CA PRO A 223 39.78 3.75 0.16
C PRO A 223 39.87 5.25 0.48
N GLY A 224 38.84 5.82 1.12
CA GLY A 224 38.84 7.23 1.57
C GLY A 224 38.41 8.26 0.52
N GLU A 225 38.08 7.87 -0.72
CA GLU A 225 37.42 8.80 -1.64
C GLU A 225 35.98 9.09 -1.19
N PRO A 226 35.56 10.37 -1.11
CA PRO A 226 34.17 10.70 -0.82
C PRO A 226 33.29 10.12 -1.93
N ARG A 227 32.50 9.09 -1.60
CA ARG A 227 31.58 8.44 -2.54
C ARG A 227 30.63 9.49 -3.10
N ARG A 228 30.49 9.54 -4.44
CA ARG A 228 29.72 10.55 -5.21
C ARG A 228 28.19 10.52 -5.01
N LEU A 229 27.68 10.06 -3.88
CA LEU A 229 26.26 10.13 -3.55
C LEU A 229 26.01 11.27 -2.56
N SER A 230 25.49 12.36 -3.11
CA SER A 230 24.93 13.50 -2.42
C SER A 230 23.71 13.09 -1.60
N GLN A 231 23.75 13.27 -0.28
CA GLN A 231 22.55 13.55 0.53
C GLN A 231 22.95 13.99 1.95
N GLN A 232 22.11 14.83 2.54
CA GLN A 232 22.24 15.32 3.91
C GLN A 232 22.08 14.15 4.90
N THR A 233 22.87 14.14 5.99
CA THR A 233 22.63 13.25 7.12
C THR A 233 21.38 13.71 7.87
N VAL A 234 20.32 12.92 7.89
CA VAL A 234 19.08 13.23 8.62
C VAL A 234 19.17 12.64 10.04
N GLY A 235 18.90 13.46 11.07
CA GLY A 235 18.74 12.99 12.45
C GLY A 235 20.04 12.54 13.15
N ARG A 236 21.20 13.03 12.69
CA ARG A 236 22.53 12.64 13.21
C ARG A 236 23.32 13.81 13.79
N GLU A 237 22.63 14.87 14.19
CA GLU A 237 23.24 16.11 14.65
C GLU A 237 24.03 15.89 15.95
N ARG A 238 23.53 15.05 16.86
CA ARG A 238 24.18 14.74 18.14
C ARG A 238 25.47 13.95 17.94
N GLU A 239 25.43 12.88 17.15
CA GLU A 239 26.59 12.05 16.86
C GLU A 239 27.67 12.84 16.09
N ARG A 240 27.26 13.74 15.17
CA ARG A 240 28.19 14.63 14.47
C ARG A 240 28.85 15.64 15.39
N ALA A 241 28.10 16.24 16.31
CA ALA A 241 28.65 17.16 17.29
C ALA A 241 29.68 16.45 18.19
N ALA A 242 29.37 15.26 18.67
CA ALA A 242 30.30 14.46 19.47
C ALA A 242 31.59 14.11 18.71
N LEU A 243 31.48 13.67 17.44
CA LEU A 243 32.66 13.41 16.59
C LEU A 243 33.52 14.66 16.41
N ARG A 244 32.90 15.83 16.25
CA ARG A 244 33.60 17.10 16.13
C ARG A 244 34.33 17.48 17.43
N ASP A 245 33.71 17.28 18.58
CA ASP A 245 34.32 17.60 19.88
C ASP A 245 35.56 16.74 20.12
N HIS A 246 35.50 15.43 19.82
CA HIS A 246 36.67 14.56 19.86
C HIS A 246 37.74 15.01 18.84
N TRP A 247 37.34 15.37 17.62
CA TRP A 247 38.31 15.84 16.63
C TRP A 247 39.05 17.10 17.07
N LEU A 248 38.36 18.07 17.65
CA LEU A 248 38.96 19.28 18.21
C LEU A 248 39.91 18.96 19.37
N ALA A 249 39.57 18.01 20.23
CA ALA A 249 40.45 17.55 21.31
C ALA A 249 41.73 16.88 20.75
N ALA A 250 41.59 16.07 19.70
CA ALA A 250 42.72 15.47 18.99
C ALA A 250 43.62 16.54 18.36
N GLN A 251 43.05 17.56 17.71
CA GLN A 251 43.82 18.70 17.18
C GLN A 251 44.55 19.48 18.30
N GLY A 252 43.94 19.56 19.49
CA GLY A 252 44.55 20.14 20.69
C GLY A 252 45.70 19.30 21.29
N GLY A 253 46.03 18.15 20.72
CA GLY A 253 47.13 17.28 21.16
C GLY A 253 46.73 16.23 22.19
N VAL A 254 45.43 16.01 22.41
CA VAL A 254 44.90 14.94 23.27
C VAL A 254 44.38 13.81 22.39
N PRO A 255 45.13 12.68 22.26
CA PRO A 255 44.70 11.57 21.42
C PRO A 255 43.30 11.07 21.74
N GLN A 256 42.51 10.79 20.72
CA GLN A 256 41.13 10.32 20.86
C GLN A 256 40.93 8.96 20.23
N TRP A 257 40.10 8.13 20.85
CA TRP A 257 39.61 6.89 20.26
C TRP A 257 38.10 6.86 20.31
N VAL A 258 37.44 6.93 19.16
CA VAL A 258 35.99 6.92 19.05
C VAL A 258 35.54 5.68 18.30
N THR A 259 34.65 4.91 18.92
CA THR A 259 34.01 3.74 18.29
C THR A 259 32.55 4.06 17.99
N LEU A 260 32.16 3.98 16.72
CA LEU A 260 30.78 4.05 16.25
C LEU A 260 30.17 2.63 16.28
N LEU A 261 29.24 2.39 17.20
CA LEU A 261 28.59 1.09 17.38
C LEU A 261 27.17 1.13 16.82
N GLY A 262 26.84 0.25 15.88
CA GLY A 262 25.47 0.12 15.38
C GLY A 262 25.31 -1.00 14.37
N GLU A 263 24.06 -1.37 14.10
CA GLU A 263 23.72 -2.45 13.16
C GLU A 263 24.15 -2.17 11.71
N ALA A 264 24.14 -3.22 10.87
CA ALA A 264 24.38 -3.07 9.44
C ALA A 264 23.32 -2.14 8.80
N GLY A 265 23.75 -1.27 7.87
CA GLY A 265 22.83 -0.35 7.17
C GLY A 265 22.35 0.87 7.97
N VAL A 266 22.65 0.98 9.28
CA VAL A 266 22.16 2.07 10.16
C VAL A 266 22.71 3.48 9.82
N GLY A 267 23.70 3.57 8.93
CA GLY A 267 24.26 4.83 8.43
C GLY A 267 25.62 5.25 8.98
N LYS A 268 26.38 4.34 9.62
CA LYS A 268 27.72 4.63 10.17
C LYS A 268 28.69 5.24 9.14
N THR A 269 28.79 4.65 7.95
CA THR A 269 29.66 5.15 6.87
C THR A 269 29.26 6.55 6.42
N HIS A 270 27.95 6.80 6.21
CA HIS A 270 27.46 8.14 5.85
C HIS A 270 27.76 9.19 6.93
N LEU A 271 27.71 8.81 8.21
CA LEU A 271 28.07 9.69 9.32
C LEU A 271 29.55 10.07 9.26
N VAL A 272 30.44 9.10 9.02
CA VAL A 272 31.89 9.36 8.85
C VAL A 272 32.16 10.22 7.62
N ASP A 273 31.54 9.93 6.47
CA ASP A 273 31.67 10.74 5.25
C ASP A 273 31.22 12.19 5.48
N ALA A 274 30.10 12.39 6.18
CA ALA A 274 29.59 13.71 6.50
C ALA A 274 30.52 14.48 7.45
N PHE A 275 31.11 13.80 8.43
CA PHE A 275 32.13 14.36 9.31
C PHE A 275 33.40 14.75 8.52
N MET A 276 33.94 13.86 7.69
CA MET A 276 35.13 14.13 6.87
C MET A 276 34.92 15.32 5.92
N ARG A 277 33.73 15.45 5.31
CA ARG A 277 33.40 16.60 4.45
C ARG A 277 33.30 17.92 5.22
N ALA A 278 32.78 17.89 6.44
CA ALA A 278 32.57 19.09 7.25
C ALA A 278 33.88 19.60 7.85
N GLU A 279 34.67 18.72 8.47
CA GLU A 279 35.88 19.10 9.22
C GLU A 279 37.15 19.11 8.36
N ARG A 280 37.11 18.49 7.17
CA ARG A 280 38.22 18.39 6.19
C ARG A 280 39.58 18.09 6.86
N PRO A 281 39.74 16.91 7.48
CA PRO A 281 41.00 16.54 8.12
C PRO A 281 42.15 16.59 7.10
N GLY A 282 43.28 17.20 7.48
CA GLY A 282 44.42 17.39 6.58
C GLY A 282 45.09 16.08 6.16
N GLN A 283 45.15 15.10 7.08
CA GLN A 283 45.67 13.76 6.80
C GLN A 283 44.66 12.70 7.28
N VAL A 284 44.17 11.87 6.35
CA VAL A 284 43.24 10.76 6.64
C VAL A 284 43.88 9.47 6.16
N LEU A 285 43.95 8.47 7.06
CA LEU A 285 44.32 7.10 6.71
C LEU A 285 43.10 6.22 6.97
N ALA A 286 42.62 5.53 5.96
CA ALA A 286 41.45 4.68 6.05
C ALA A 286 41.80 3.24 5.71
N GLY A 287 41.31 2.30 6.53
CA GLY A 287 41.44 0.87 6.29
C GLY A 287 40.17 0.13 6.73
N ARG A 288 39.94 -1.05 6.15
CA ARG A 288 38.72 -1.84 6.39
C ARG A 288 39.04 -3.29 6.74
N GLY A 289 38.35 -3.83 7.74
CA GLY A 289 38.29 -5.25 8.03
C GLY A 289 37.48 -5.99 6.96
N VAL A 290 37.98 -7.13 6.48
CA VAL A 290 37.41 -7.83 5.33
C VAL A 290 37.03 -9.26 5.71
N SER A 291 35.76 -9.61 5.50
CA SER A 291 35.11 -10.86 5.95
C SER A 291 35.75 -12.16 5.40
N TYR A 292 36.65 -12.07 4.43
CA TYR A 292 37.32 -13.19 3.75
C TYR A 292 38.86 -13.09 3.77
N HIS A 293 39.44 -12.18 4.57
CA HIS A 293 40.90 -12.04 4.75
C HIS A 293 41.35 -12.11 6.21
N GLN A 294 40.56 -12.71 7.10
CA GLN A 294 40.90 -12.85 8.53
C GLN A 294 42.18 -13.67 8.77
N ASP A 295 42.56 -14.53 7.83
CA ASP A 295 43.75 -15.38 7.90
C ASP A 295 45.05 -14.69 7.41
N ARG A 296 44.97 -13.46 6.89
CA ARG A 296 46.13 -12.68 6.43
C ARG A 296 46.57 -11.70 7.51
N ALA A 297 47.72 -11.96 8.11
CA ALA A 297 48.29 -11.09 9.14
C ALA A 297 48.57 -9.67 8.60
N PHE A 298 48.24 -8.65 9.39
CA PHE A 298 48.54 -7.24 9.16
C PHE A 298 47.85 -6.61 7.93
N GLU A 299 46.76 -7.18 7.43
CA GLU A 299 46.07 -6.69 6.23
C GLU A 299 45.52 -5.27 6.39
N LEU A 300 44.96 -4.94 7.56
CA LEU A 300 44.54 -3.56 7.86
C LEU A 300 45.76 -2.62 7.87
N VAL A 301 46.84 -3.02 8.53
CA VAL A 301 48.07 -2.21 8.65
C VAL A 301 48.68 -1.95 7.28
N ARG A 302 48.67 -2.93 6.39
CA ARG A 302 49.11 -2.79 4.99
C ARG A 302 48.31 -1.71 4.25
N GLN A 303 46.97 -1.73 4.34
CA GLN A 303 46.12 -0.70 3.73
C GLN A 303 46.45 0.70 4.26
N LEU A 304 46.69 0.82 5.57
CA LEU A 304 47.03 2.10 6.20
C LEU A 304 48.41 2.61 5.76
N LEU A 305 49.40 1.72 5.60
CA LEU A 305 50.72 2.06 5.08
C LEU A 305 50.65 2.48 3.61
N GLU A 306 49.88 1.76 2.78
CA GLU A 306 49.62 2.13 1.37
C GLU A 306 49.06 3.53 1.27
N ALA A 307 48.02 3.84 2.08
CA ALA A 307 47.41 5.15 2.14
C ALA A 307 48.39 6.24 2.62
N TRP A 308 49.22 5.95 3.62
CA TRP A 308 50.16 6.92 4.18
C TRP A 308 51.29 7.28 3.21
N LEU A 309 51.76 6.28 2.44
CA LEU A 309 52.84 6.45 1.48
C LEU A 309 52.35 6.93 0.10
N GLY A 310 51.05 6.78 -0.19
CA GLY A 310 50.47 7.12 -1.49
C GLY A 310 50.80 6.08 -2.57
N LEU A 311 50.90 4.81 -2.18
CA LEU A 311 51.25 3.70 -3.06
C LEU A 311 50.00 3.00 -3.59
N ALA A 312 50.04 2.55 -4.85
CA ALA A 312 48.99 1.72 -5.42
C ALA A 312 48.99 0.31 -4.79
N ALA A 313 47.83 -0.33 -4.72
CA ALA A 313 47.71 -1.70 -4.24
C ALA A 313 48.59 -2.63 -5.10
N GLY A 314 49.55 -3.31 -4.47
CA GLY A 314 50.51 -4.18 -5.17
C GLY A 314 51.76 -3.49 -5.74
N ALA A 315 52.08 -2.27 -5.26
CA ALA A 315 53.34 -1.58 -5.60
C ALA A 315 54.58 -2.48 -5.37
N HIS A 316 55.62 -2.26 -6.18
CA HIS A 316 56.82 -3.10 -6.13
C HIS A 316 57.61 -2.88 -4.82
N PRO A 317 58.19 -3.92 -4.19
CA PRO A 317 58.91 -3.80 -2.91
C PRO A 317 60.03 -2.73 -2.88
N SER A 318 60.65 -2.46 -4.01
CA SER A 318 61.68 -1.40 -4.13
C SER A 318 61.09 0.01 -4.04
N GLU A 319 59.90 0.23 -4.58
CA GLU A 319 59.18 1.51 -4.53
C GLU A 319 58.70 1.80 -3.10
N LEU A 320 58.21 0.76 -2.41
CA LEU A 320 57.89 0.80 -0.99
C LEU A 320 59.09 1.25 -0.15
N SER A 321 60.23 0.57 -0.32
CA SER A 321 61.43 0.82 0.50
C SER A 321 61.98 2.23 0.32
N GLN A 322 62.00 2.75 -0.92
CA GLN A 322 62.43 4.12 -1.23
C GLN A 322 61.47 5.16 -0.62
N THR A 323 60.17 4.93 -0.73
CA THR A 323 59.15 5.86 -0.24
C THR A 323 59.11 5.89 1.30
N LEU A 324 59.26 4.74 1.95
CA LEU A 324 59.40 4.62 3.40
C LEU A 324 60.63 5.38 3.91
N ALA A 325 61.81 5.13 3.33
CA ALA A 325 63.04 5.81 3.75
C ALA A 325 62.93 7.34 3.63
N LYS A 326 62.35 7.83 2.52
CA LYS A 326 62.12 9.26 2.30
C LYS A 326 61.15 9.88 3.31
N ARG A 327 60.05 9.18 3.62
CA ARG A 327 59.02 9.66 4.57
C ARG A 327 59.53 9.64 6.01
N LEU A 328 60.24 8.59 6.41
CA LEU A 328 60.79 8.46 7.77
C LEU A 328 61.98 9.41 8.00
N GLY A 329 62.82 9.65 6.99
CA GLY A 329 63.92 10.61 7.08
C GLY A 329 63.47 12.07 7.25
N ALA A 330 62.19 12.36 7.04
CA ALA A 330 61.58 13.66 7.33
C ALA A 330 61.02 13.77 8.76
N LEU A 331 61.15 12.72 9.58
CA LEU A 331 60.64 12.66 10.96
C LEU A 331 61.81 12.52 11.96
N ASP A 332 61.99 13.52 12.84
CA ASP A 332 63.15 13.64 13.76
C ASP A 332 63.29 12.50 14.80
N ALA A 333 62.33 11.57 14.91
CA ALA A 333 62.29 10.51 15.92
C ALA A 333 62.44 9.08 15.36
N CYS A 334 62.63 8.92 14.06
CA CYS A 334 62.74 7.62 13.39
C CYS A 334 64.21 7.23 13.15
N LYS A 335 64.54 5.96 13.34
CA LYS A 335 65.89 5.42 13.06
C LYS A 335 66.02 4.98 11.61
N ASP A 336 67.23 4.96 11.06
CA ASP A 336 67.49 4.46 9.69
C ASP A 336 66.99 3.02 9.47
N GLU A 337 67.03 2.20 10.53
CA GLU A 337 66.56 0.81 10.52
C GLU A 337 65.02 0.67 10.55
N ASP A 338 64.28 1.73 10.92
CA ASP A 338 62.81 1.69 11.05
C ASP A 338 62.14 1.46 9.69
N ALA A 339 62.75 1.90 8.59
CA ALA A 339 62.24 1.66 7.23
C ALA A 339 62.21 0.16 6.90
N ALA A 340 63.28 -0.56 7.24
CA ALA A 340 63.40 -2.00 7.02
C ALA A 340 62.47 -2.79 7.95
N LEU A 341 62.30 -2.33 9.19
CA LEU A 341 61.36 -2.94 10.14
C LEU A 341 59.90 -2.77 9.68
N ILE A 342 59.48 -1.56 9.30
CA ILE A 342 58.09 -1.29 8.87
C ILE A 342 57.73 -2.07 7.58
N ALA A 343 58.69 -2.26 6.67
CA ALA A 343 58.49 -3.06 5.46
C ALA A 343 58.09 -4.53 5.74
N LEU A 344 58.44 -5.08 6.91
CA LEU A 344 58.03 -6.42 7.33
C LEU A 344 56.50 -6.53 7.49
N LEU A 345 55.83 -5.46 7.94
CA LEU A 345 54.37 -5.43 8.12
C LEU A 345 53.61 -5.38 6.79
N TRP A 346 54.29 -5.05 5.70
CA TRP A 346 53.77 -5.16 4.33
C TRP A 346 53.96 -6.57 3.75
N GLY A 347 54.84 -7.39 4.34
CA GLY A 347 55.18 -8.72 3.82
C GLY A 347 56.42 -8.75 2.92
N VAL A 348 57.27 -7.71 2.94
CA VAL A 348 58.57 -7.72 2.25
C VAL A 348 59.61 -8.38 3.14
N ALA A 349 60.25 -9.45 2.66
CA ALA A 349 61.34 -10.11 3.37
C ALA A 349 62.53 -9.15 3.57
N ALA A 350 63.03 -9.03 4.80
CA ALA A 350 64.18 -8.18 5.12
C ALA A 350 65.41 -8.63 4.32
N THR A 351 65.77 -7.89 3.27
CA THR A 351 66.78 -8.31 2.30
C THR A 351 68.20 -7.83 2.60
N ASP A 352 68.48 -6.99 3.62
CA ASP A 352 69.89 -6.73 3.99
C ASP A 352 70.17 -6.23 5.43
N ALA A 353 71.42 -6.52 5.83
CA ALA A 353 72.32 -6.09 6.93
C ALA A 353 71.88 -5.96 8.42
N PRO A 354 71.05 -5.01 8.91
CA PRO A 354 70.99 -4.71 10.36
C PRO A 354 70.26 -5.75 11.21
N LEU A 355 69.39 -6.57 10.60
CA LEU A 355 68.45 -7.44 11.33
C LEU A 355 68.89 -8.92 11.36
N LYS A 356 70.05 -9.27 10.78
CA LYS A 356 70.58 -10.65 10.74
C LYS A 356 70.81 -11.17 12.18
N GLY A 357 70.16 -12.28 12.56
CA GLY A 357 70.33 -12.95 13.86
C GLY A 357 69.26 -12.65 14.93
N VAL A 358 68.36 -11.70 14.70
CA VAL A 358 67.22 -11.45 15.60
C VAL A 358 66.09 -12.46 15.34
N PRO A 359 65.49 -13.11 16.37
CA PRO A 359 64.31 -13.96 16.21
C PRO A 359 63.11 -13.24 15.59
N ASP A 360 62.34 -13.93 14.73
CA ASP A 360 61.26 -13.32 13.93
C ASP A 360 60.17 -12.62 14.76
N HIS A 361 59.80 -13.18 15.92
CA HIS A 361 58.82 -12.55 16.82
C HIS A 361 59.31 -11.20 17.39
N LEU A 362 60.62 -11.06 17.68
CA LEU A 362 61.19 -9.79 18.13
C LEU A 362 61.27 -8.77 17.00
N ARG A 363 61.52 -9.22 15.75
CA ARG A 363 61.50 -8.35 14.57
C ARG A 363 60.11 -7.78 14.30
N ILE A 364 59.07 -8.62 14.38
CA ILE A 364 57.67 -8.19 14.19
C ILE A 364 57.26 -7.21 15.30
N ASN A 365 57.59 -7.48 16.56
CA ASN A 365 57.30 -6.55 17.65
C ASN A 365 58.03 -5.19 17.48
N ALA A 366 59.29 -5.22 17.05
CA ALA A 366 60.04 -4.01 16.72
C ALA A 366 59.43 -3.24 15.54
N ALA A 367 58.93 -3.95 14.52
CA ALA A 367 58.22 -3.38 13.38
C ALA A 367 56.88 -2.73 13.76
N VAL A 368 56.07 -3.39 14.59
CA VAL A 368 54.85 -2.84 15.17
C VAL A 368 55.17 -1.55 15.94
N ALA A 369 56.16 -1.59 16.84
CA ALA A 369 56.56 -0.41 17.58
C ALA A 369 57.09 0.73 16.68
N ALA A 370 57.87 0.41 15.65
CA ALA A 370 58.39 1.40 14.70
C ALA A 370 57.27 2.08 13.89
N SER A 371 56.31 1.30 13.38
CA SER A 371 55.17 1.84 12.64
C SER A 371 54.29 2.77 13.50
N ILE A 372 54.03 2.39 14.76
CA ILE A 372 53.25 3.22 15.69
C ILE A 372 53.99 4.51 16.02
N ARG A 373 55.30 4.44 16.31
CA ARG A 373 56.13 5.65 16.55
C ARG A 373 56.12 6.58 15.35
N ALA A 374 56.25 6.05 14.14
CA ALA A 374 56.22 6.83 12.91
C ALA A 374 54.89 7.57 12.75
N LEU A 375 53.75 6.89 12.97
CA LEU A 375 52.42 7.51 12.91
C LEU A 375 52.21 8.58 13.98
N ILE A 376 52.62 8.34 15.23
CA ILE A 376 52.52 9.32 16.31
C ILE A 376 53.42 10.53 16.04
N THR A 377 54.61 10.32 15.47
CA THR A 377 55.53 11.42 15.14
C THR A 377 54.98 12.22 13.97
N ALA A 378 54.45 11.57 12.94
CA ALA A 378 53.79 12.21 11.81
C ALA A 378 52.59 13.06 12.27
N SER A 379 51.80 12.56 13.21
CA SER A 379 50.62 13.29 13.73
C SER A 379 50.98 14.57 14.51
N ARG A 380 52.24 14.79 14.90
CA ARG A 380 52.67 16.06 15.51
C ARG A 380 52.85 17.18 14.48
N THR A 381 53.06 16.83 13.22
CA THR A 381 53.24 17.79 12.13
C THR A 381 51.92 18.22 11.51
N ALA A 382 50.94 17.30 11.46
CA ALA A 382 49.57 17.56 11.02
C ALA A 382 48.59 16.62 11.74
N PRO A 383 47.39 17.09 12.14
CA PRO A 383 46.38 16.23 12.72
C PRO A 383 46.03 15.04 11.83
N LEU A 384 46.11 13.84 12.40
CA LEU A 384 45.89 12.57 11.71
C LEU A 384 44.56 11.93 12.13
N LEU A 385 43.68 11.70 11.16
CA LEU A 385 42.48 10.89 11.35
C LEU A 385 42.72 9.47 10.84
N LEU A 386 42.62 8.49 11.72
CA LEU A 386 42.69 7.07 11.38
C LEU A 386 41.29 6.47 11.37
N VAL A 387 40.75 6.12 10.20
CA VAL A 387 39.43 5.50 10.05
C VAL A 387 39.57 3.99 9.89
N VAL A 388 38.92 3.22 10.77
CA VAL A 388 38.89 1.75 10.72
C VAL A 388 37.45 1.30 10.51
N GLU A 389 37.16 0.79 9.31
CA GLU A 389 35.83 0.27 8.96
C GLU A 389 35.71 -1.23 9.28
N ASP A 390 34.51 -1.67 9.68
CA ASP A 390 34.17 -3.07 9.94
C ASP A 390 35.17 -3.81 10.85
N VAL A 391 35.37 -3.26 12.04
CA VAL A 391 36.31 -3.77 13.05
C VAL A 391 36.10 -5.26 13.36
N GLN A 392 34.86 -5.75 13.29
CA GLN A 392 34.52 -7.15 13.53
C GLN A 392 35.20 -8.15 12.57
N TRP A 393 35.80 -7.67 11.47
CA TRP A 393 36.47 -8.50 10.46
C TRP A 393 37.97 -8.20 10.34
N VAL A 394 38.56 -7.47 11.29
CA VAL A 394 40.01 -7.20 11.34
C VAL A 394 40.75 -8.49 11.73
N ASP A 395 41.89 -8.76 11.07
CA ASP A 395 42.73 -9.92 11.38
C ASP A 395 43.40 -9.80 12.76
N ALA A 396 43.75 -10.93 13.37
CA ALA A 396 44.29 -10.95 14.74
C ALA A 396 45.57 -10.11 14.91
N ALA A 397 46.47 -10.12 13.93
CA ALA A 397 47.73 -9.38 14.02
C ALA A 397 47.53 -7.86 13.88
N SER A 398 46.62 -7.42 13.00
CA SER A 398 46.18 -6.03 12.93
C SER A 398 45.42 -5.58 14.18
N TRP A 399 44.68 -6.48 14.82
CA TRP A 399 44.03 -6.20 16.09
C TRP A 399 45.05 -5.95 17.21
N ASP A 400 46.07 -6.81 17.32
CA ASP A 400 47.18 -6.63 18.26
C ASP A 400 47.92 -5.30 18.01
N TRP A 401 48.07 -4.90 16.74
CA TRP A 401 48.63 -3.61 16.36
C TRP A 401 47.75 -2.42 16.82
N LEU A 402 46.43 -2.51 16.65
CA LEU A 402 45.48 -1.49 17.13
C LEU A 402 45.51 -1.37 18.67
N GLU A 403 45.65 -2.47 19.39
CA GLU A 403 45.82 -2.47 20.84
C GLU A 403 47.14 -1.83 21.27
N ALA A 404 48.24 -2.15 20.58
CA ALA A 404 49.55 -1.53 20.82
C ALA A 404 49.52 -0.02 20.52
N LEU A 405 48.82 0.40 19.45
CA LEU A 405 48.60 1.82 19.14
C LEU A 405 47.85 2.51 20.28
N ALA A 406 46.75 1.94 20.76
CA ALA A 406 45.99 2.52 21.86
C ALA A 406 46.83 2.67 23.14
N LYS A 407 47.67 1.68 23.47
CA LYS A 407 48.60 1.76 24.62
C LYS A 407 49.62 2.90 24.43
N ALA A 408 50.15 3.07 23.23
CA ALA A 408 51.10 4.14 22.93
C ALA A 408 50.45 5.54 22.97
N LEU A 409 49.21 5.67 22.49
CA LEU A 409 48.45 6.93 22.55
C LEU A 409 48.15 7.35 23.99
N ALA A 410 47.89 6.39 24.89
CA ALA A 410 47.65 6.67 26.31
C ALA A 410 48.88 7.26 27.03
N GLN A 411 50.08 7.00 26.53
CA GLN A 411 51.35 7.37 27.16
C GLN A 411 52.00 8.65 26.58
N GLY A 412 51.43 9.26 25.54
CA GLY A 412 52.10 10.29 24.76
C GLY A 412 51.23 11.46 24.30
N GLN A 413 51.88 12.47 23.73
CA GLN A 413 51.24 13.60 23.04
C GLN A 413 51.37 13.44 21.51
N GLY A 414 50.24 13.53 20.81
CA GLY A 414 50.12 13.48 19.35
C GLY A 414 48.73 13.93 18.90
N GLN A 415 48.61 14.55 17.72
CA GLN A 415 47.32 15.05 17.23
C GLN A 415 46.62 13.96 16.40
N LEU A 416 46.18 12.89 17.06
CA LEU A 416 45.65 11.69 16.39
C LEU A 416 44.27 11.31 16.94
N MET A 417 43.33 11.08 16.03
CA MET A 417 42.02 10.50 16.34
C MET A 417 41.87 9.15 15.63
N VAL A 418 41.55 8.10 16.37
CA VAL A 418 41.10 6.81 15.81
C VAL A 418 39.58 6.80 15.78
N LEU A 419 39.00 6.58 14.61
CA LEU A 419 37.57 6.46 14.38
C LEU A 419 37.24 5.05 13.87
N ALA A 420 36.75 4.21 14.75
CA ALA A 420 36.46 2.80 14.51
C ALA A 420 34.96 2.57 14.29
N GLN A 421 34.57 1.75 13.31
CA GLN A 421 33.18 1.32 13.09
C GLN A 421 33.00 -0.14 13.49
N ALA A 422 32.05 -0.42 14.39
CA ALA A 422 31.79 -1.77 14.91
C ALA A 422 30.28 -2.11 14.91
N ARG A 423 29.97 -3.40 14.99
CA ARG A 423 28.60 -3.95 15.14
C ARG A 423 28.34 -4.42 16.58
N PRO A 424 27.09 -4.45 17.07
CA PRO A 424 26.75 -5.07 18.35
C PRO A 424 27.30 -6.50 18.44
N GLY A 425 27.81 -6.88 19.61
CA GLY A 425 28.46 -8.19 19.82
C GLY A 425 29.89 -8.31 19.29
N THR A 426 30.44 -7.26 18.67
CA THR A 426 31.90 -7.19 18.42
C THR A 426 32.60 -7.19 19.78
N ARG A 427 33.56 -8.09 19.98
CA ARG A 427 34.38 -8.13 21.19
C ARG A 427 35.29 -6.90 21.24
N LEU A 428 34.73 -5.80 21.74
CA LEU A 428 35.50 -4.62 22.11
C LEU A 428 36.23 -4.95 23.43
N PRO A 429 37.44 -4.45 23.67
CA PRO A 429 38.17 -4.74 24.90
C PRO A 429 37.32 -4.34 26.12
N GLU A 430 36.93 -5.30 26.96
CA GLU A 430 36.23 -5.05 28.21
C GLU A 430 37.19 -4.40 29.23
N ASP A 431 36.72 -3.32 29.86
CA ASP A 431 36.99 -2.88 31.24
C ASP A 431 38.36 -2.36 31.70
N ALA A 432 39.32 -2.07 30.83
CA ALA A 432 40.41 -1.15 31.19
C ALA A 432 40.92 -0.34 29.99
N SER A 433 40.35 0.85 29.77
CA SER A 433 41.06 1.86 28.97
C SER A 433 42.44 2.06 29.58
N PRO A 434 43.55 1.97 28.82
CA PRO A 434 44.86 2.30 29.36
C PRO A 434 44.79 3.73 29.96
N PRO A 435 45.29 3.96 31.18
CA PRO A 435 45.18 5.26 31.84
C PRO A 435 45.75 6.35 30.92
N GLY A 436 44.93 7.35 30.56
CA GLY A 436 45.34 8.48 29.71
C GLY A 436 44.79 8.51 28.28
N LEU A 437 44.10 7.46 27.79
CA LEU A 437 43.40 7.50 26.50
C LEU A 437 41.88 7.59 26.70
N ASP A 438 41.26 8.67 26.21
CA ASP A 438 39.80 8.79 26.16
C ASP A 438 39.24 7.89 25.05
N ARG A 439 38.56 6.82 25.46
CA ARG A 439 37.84 5.89 24.59
C ARG A 439 36.35 6.18 24.70
N SER A 440 35.78 6.75 23.65
CA SER A 440 34.36 7.09 23.59
C SER A 440 33.60 6.16 22.66
N LEU A 441 32.43 5.71 23.11
CA LEU A 441 31.53 4.85 22.36
C LEU A 441 30.29 5.65 21.96
N ILE A 442 30.10 5.86 20.66
CA ILE A 442 28.91 6.52 20.12
C ILE A 442 27.99 5.43 19.54
N SER A 443 26.85 5.22 20.18
CA SER A 443 25.82 4.30 19.71
C SER A 443 25.00 4.95 18.60
N VAL A 444 25.08 4.40 17.38
CA VAL A 444 24.30 4.82 16.22
C VAL A 444 23.05 3.94 16.15
N ARG A 445 21.93 4.48 16.63
CA ARG A 445 20.63 3.80 16.69
C ARG A 445 19.86 3.91 15.37
N PRO A 446 18.90 3.02 15.07
CA PRO A 446 17.93 3.25 13.99
C PRO A 446 17.27 4.63 14.10
N LEU A 447 16.89 5.22 12.96
CA LEU A 447 16.22 6.53 12.92
C LEU A 447 14.86 6.44 13.61
N GLY A 448 14.50 7.50 14.34
CA GLY A 448 13.13 7.64 14.83
C GLY A 448 12.14 7.84 13.67
N GLU A 449 10.86 7.60 13.91
CA GLU A 449 9.81 7.67 12.87
C GLU A 449 9.81 9.02 12.13
N ALA A 450 9.91 10.14 12.85
CA ALA A 450 10.00 11.48 12.26
C ALA A 450 11.28 11.72 11.43
N GLU A 451 12.38 11.04 11.76
CA GLU A 451 13.64 11.11 11.00
C GLU A 451 13.60 10.21 9.78
N ALA A 452 13.02 9.02 9.92
CA ALA A 452 12.77 8.09 8.83
C ALA A 452 11.83 8.70 7.79
N THR A 453 10.72 9.33 8.20
CA THR A 453 9.82 10.04 7.28
C THR A 453 10.52 11.17 6.54
N ARG A 454 11.33 11.98 7.23
CA ARG A 454 12.13 13.04 6.58
C ARG A 454 13.13 12.47 5.58
N LEU A 455 13.79 11.36 5.91
CA LEU A 455 14.68 10.67 4.98
C LEU A 455 13.90 10.13 3.78
N ALA A 456 12.75 9.49 3.99
CA ALA A 456 11.88 8.98 2.93
C ALA A 456 11.43 10.09 1.96
N SER A 457 10.94 11.22 2.48
CA SER A 457 10.54 12.36 1.66
C SER A 457 11.70 13.01 0.90
N SER A 458 12.93 12.95 1.45
CA SER A 458 14.12 13.48 0.75
C SER A 458 14.58 12.62 -0.43
N LEU A 459 14.05 11.40 -0.56
CA LEU A 459 14.39 10.45 -1.61
C LEU A 459 13.45 10.51 -2.82
N THR A 460 12.32 11.23 -2.72
CA THR A 460 11.35 11.39 -3.81
C THR A 460 11.53 12.74 -4.50
N SER A 461 11.41 12.77 -5.83
CA SER A 461 11.38 14.00 -6.63
C SER A 461 9.93 14.47 -6.86
N GLU A 462 9.69 15.69 -7.36
CA GLU A 462 8.33 16.15 -7.72
C GLU A 462 7.66 15.30 -8.82
N GLN A 463 8.46 14.58 -9.63
CA GLN A 463 7.99 13.73 -10.73
C GLN A 463 7.75 12.27 -10.29
N ASP A 464 8.32 11.86 -9.15
CA ASP A 464 8.26 10.51 -8.57
C ASP A 464 7.50 10.50 -7.23
N ALA A 465 6.51 11.37 -7.09
CA ALA A 465 5.81 11.58 -5.83
C ALA A 465 4.99 10.33 -5.42
N LEU A 466 5.50 9.60 -4.43
CA LEU A 466 4.80 8.48 -3.81
C LEU A 466 3.63 8.96 -2.96
N SER A 467 2.60 8.12 -2.83
CA SER A 467 1.47 8.44 -1.96
C SER A 467 1.93 8.51 -0.48
N PRO A 468 1.27 9.32 0.37
CA PRO A 468 1.57 9.34 1.80
C PRO A 468 1.44 7.97 2.46
N GLN A 469 0.55 7.10 1.95
CA GLN A 469 0.34 5.75 2.48
C GLN A 469 1.52 4.82 2.15
N ASP A 470 2.08 4.91 0.95
CA ASP A 470 3.22 4.09 0.53
C ASP A 470 4.50 4.48 1.28
N LEU A 471 4.72 5.78 1.49
CA LEU A 471 5.83 6.31 2.28
C LEU A 471 5.74 5.85 3.74
N ASP A 472 4.56 5.94 4.33
CA ASP A 472 4.29 5.51 5.70
C ASP A 472 4.45 3.99 5.88
N ALA A 473 4.02 3.19 4.88
CA ALA A 473 4.29 1.77 4.84
C ALA A 473 5.78 1.44 4.72
N ALA A 474 6.53 2.17 3.89
CA ALA A 474 7.98 2.01 3.76
C ALA A 474 8.72 2.38 5.07
N VAL A 475 8.32 3.46 5.73
CA VAL A 475 8.87 3.89 7.03
C VAL A 475 8.66 2.82 8.09
N ARG A 476 7.42 2.32 8.27
CA ARG A 476 7.13 1.24 9.22
C ARG A 476 7.93 -0.02 8.94
N ARG A 477 7.98 -0.46 7.69
CA ARG A 477 8.66 -1.72 7.30
C ARG A 477 10.17 -1.62 7.37
N SER A 478 10.73 -0.40 7.33
CA SER A 478 12.17 -0.18 7.50
C SER A 478 12.65 -0.31 8.94
N GLU A 479 11.75 -0.24 9.93
CA GLU A 479 12.07 -0.19 11.36
C GLU A 479 13.17 0.84 11.70
N GLY A 480 13.20 1.96 10.97
CA GLY A 480 14.19 3.02 11.14
C GLY A 480 15.58 2.74 10.56
N ASN A 481 15.78 1.62 9.83
CA ASN A 481 17.04 1.34 9.15
C ASN A 481 17.14 2.14 7.83
N PRO A 482 18.07 3.11 7.70
CA PRO A 482 18.17 3.98 6.53
C PRO A 482 18.44 3.24 5.21
N MET A 483 19.20 2.14 5.25
CA MET A 483 19.50 1.35 4.05
C MET A 483 18.24 0.64 3.54
N VAL A 484 17.46 0.07 4.47
CA VAL A 484 16.21 -0.62 4.14
C VAL A 484 15.18 0.38 3.61
N LEU A 485 15.05 1.53 4.27
CA LEU A 485 14.13 2.58 3.86
C LEU A 485 14.42 3.10 2.45
N LYS A 486 15.69 3.35 2.14
CA LYS A 486 16.12 3.78 0.79
C LYS A 486 15.72 2.78 -0.29
N GLU A 487 15.87 1.49 0.01
CA GLU A 487 15.51 0.43 -0.93
C GLU A 487 14.00 0.35 -1.14
N LEU A 488 13.21 0.42 -0.06
CA LEU A 488 11.75 0.37 -0.12
C LEU A 488 11.17 1.56 -0.89
N VAL A 489 11.64 2.79 -0.60
CA VAL A 489 11.21 4.01 -1.29
C VAL A 489 11.58 3.95 -2.77
N ARG A 490 12.78 3.49 -3.11
CA ARG A 490 13.19 3.34 -4.52
C ARG A 490 12.37 2.27 -5.25
N SER A 491 12.12 1.13 -4.60
CA SER A 491 11.29 0.05 -5.17
C SER A 491 9.88 0.53 -5.48
N LEU A 492 9.30 1.36 -4.61
CA LEU A 492 8.01 2.01 -4.80
C LEU A 492 8.01 2.98 -5.99
N ILE A 493 9.07 3.79 -6.15
CA ILE A 493 9.21 4.71 -7.30
C ILE A 493 9.27 3.92 -8.62
N GLU A 494 9.91 2.75 -8.61
CA GLU A 494 10.01 1.85 -9.77
C GLU A 494 8.70 1.08 -10.07
N GLY A 495 7.60 1.38 -9.35
CA GLY A 495 6.29 0.79 -9.58
C GLY A 495 6.13 -0.64 -9.02
N ALA A 496 7.03 -1.06 -8.12
CA ALA A 496 6.89 -2.34 -7.44
C ALA A 496 5.90 -2.25 -6.29
N ASP A 497 5.02 -3.24 -6.20
CA ASP A 497 4.13 -3.42 -5.06
C ASP A 497 4.97 -3.75 -3.80
N LEU A 498 4.66 -3.13 -2.66
CA LEU A 498 5.27 -3.48 -1.37
C LEU A 498 4.97 -4.93 -0.97
N GLU A 499 3.98 -5.56 -1.59
CA GLU A 499 3.71 -6.99 -1.46
C GLU A 499 4.70 -7.88 -2.24
N ALA A 500 5.44 -7.35 -3.23
CA ALA A 500 6.33 -8.11 -4.13
C ALA A 500 7.65 -8.61 -3.49
N GLY A 501 7.83 -8.36 -2.19
CA GLY A 501 8.82 -9.03 -1.34
C GLY A 501 10.17 -8.33 -1.19
N LEU A 502 10.95 -8.81 -0.22
CA LEU A 502 12.15 -8.14 0.30
C LEU A 502 13.34 -8.12 -0.65
N SER A 503 14.27 -7.18 -0.43
CA SER A 503 15.51 -7.07 -1.19
C SER A 503 16.41 -8.31 -1.04
N PRO A 504 17.19 -8.67 -2.07
CA PRO A 504 18.12 -9.80 -2.05
C PRO A 504 19.13 -9.80 -0.90
N SER A 505 19.64 -8.62 -0.50
CA SER A 505 20.61 -8.48 0.58
C SER A 505 20.02 -8.79 1.95
N LEU A 506 18.79 -8.33 2.22
CA LEU A 506 18.07 -8.64 3.45
C LEU A 506 17.68 -10.13 3.53
N LYS A 507 17.28 -10.72 2.40
CA LYS A 507 17.05 -12.17 2.30
C LYS A 507 18.33 -12.96 2.57
N GLY A 508 19.48 -12.48 2.07
CA GLY A 508 20.81 -13.07 2.33
C GLY A 508 21.19 -13.08 3.81
N LEU A 509 20.96 -11.98 4.53
CA LEU A 509 21.25 -11.89 5.97
C LEU A 509 20.46 -12.92 6.80
N VAL A 510 19.16 -13.00 6.56
CA VAL A 510 18.31 -13.96 7.29
C VAL A 510 18.58 -15.40 6.85
N ALA A 511 18.85 -15.64 5.57
CA ALA A 511 19.25 -16.97 5.07
C ALA A 511 20.58 -17.43 5.71
N ALA A 512 21.57 -16.55 5.85
CA ALA A 512 22.84 -16.84 6.51
C ALA A 512 22.65 -17.20 8.00
N ARG A 513 21.72 -16.53 8.69
CA ARG A 513 21.34 -16.89 10.06
C ARG A 513 20.61 -18.24 10.11
N LEU A 514 19.72 -18.50 9.15
CA LEU A 514 18.94 -19.73 9.07
C LEU A 514 19.84 -20.95 8.80
N ASP A 515 20.87 -20.78 7.96
CA ASP A 515 21.87 -21.80 7.63
C ASP A 515 22.72 -22.23 8.85
N ARG A 516 22.77 -21.41 9.92
CA ARG A 516 23.47 -21.73 11.18
C ARG A 516 22.59 -22.45 12.21
N LEU A 517 21.29 -22.60 11.94
CA LEU A 517 20.41 -23.35 12.84
C LEU A 517 20.61 -24.87 12.68
N PRO A 518 20.56 -25.64 13.78
CA PRO A 518 20.47 -27.10 13.73
C PRO A 518 19.27 -27.56 12.88
N ALA A 519 19.42 -28.68 12.19
CA ALA A 519 18.38 -29.20 11.29
C ALA A 519 16.99 -29.36 11.93
N PRO A 520 16.84 -29.88 13.17
CA PRO A 520 15.53 -30.00 13.83
C PRO A 520 14.86 -28.65 14.10
N GLU A 521 15.65 -27.61 14.45
CA GLU A 521 15.12 -26.26 14.71
C GLU A 521 14.62 -25.62 13.42
N ARG A 522 15.39 -25.77 12.34
CA ARG A 522 15.03 -25.27 11.01
C ARG A 522 13.76 -25.94 10.47
N GLU A 523 13.66 -27.26 10.58
CA GLU A 523 12.48 -28.01 10.12
C GLU A 523 11.21 -27.60 10.87
N LEU A 524 11.30 -27.39 12.19
CA LEU A 524 10.16 -26.91 12.98
C LEU A 524 9.75 -25.49 12.56
N LEU A 525 10.71 -24.61 12.29
CA LEU A 525 10.47 -23.24 11.84
C LEU A 525 9.81 -23.21 10.46
N GLU A 526 10.16 -24.14 9.56
CA GLU A 526 9.51 -24.31 8.26
C GLU A 526 8.04 -24.75 8.39
N VAL A 527 7.73 -25.69 9.30
CA VAL A 527 6.33 -26.08 9.59
C VAL A 527 5.55 -24.89 10.15
N ALA A 528 6.13 -24.18 11.12
CA ALA A 528 5.52 -22.98 11.71
C ALA A 528 5.23 -21.92 10.64
N ALA A 529 6.16 -21.70 9.70
CA ALA A 529 5.99 -20.73 8.62
C ALA A 529 4.82 -21.08 7.69
N VAL A 530 4.52 -22.37 7.48
CA VAL A 530 3.36 -22.82 6.69
C VAL A 530 2.04 -22.60 7.44
N ILE A 531 2.02 -22.84 8.75
CA ILE A 531 0.83 -22.60 9.59
C ILE A 531 0.44 -21.12 9.54
N GLY A 532 1.39 -20.23 9.81
CA GLY A 532 1.18 -18.78 9.71
C GLY A 532 2.21 -17.94 10.45
N ARG A 533 2.11 -16.61 10.32
CA ARG A 533 2.95 -15.65 11.07
C ARG A 533 2.73 -15.72 12.58
N VAL A 534 1.50 -16.03 12.98
CA VAL A 534 1.11 -16.40 14.33
C VAL A 534 0.62 -17.84 14.26
N PHE A 535 1.10 -18.70 15.15
CA PHE A 535 0.80 -20.13 15.10
C PHE A 535 0.56 -20.70 16.49
N ASP A 536 -0.37 -21.65 16.55
CA ASP A 536 -0.68 -22.41 17.75
C ASP A 536 0.30 -23.58 17.91
N PRO A 537 0.91 -23.75 19.10
CA PRO A 537 1.88 -24.81 19.35
C PRO A 537 1.28 -26.22 19.31
N THR A 538 -0.03 -26.38 19.56
CA THR A 538 -0.73 -27.67 19.47
C THR A 538 -0.83 -28.12 18.02
N LEU A 539 -1.24 -27.23 17.12
CA LEU A 539 -1.25 -27.48 15.68
C LEU A 539 0.16 -27.74 15.16
N LEU A 540 1.15 -26.95 15.60
CA LEU A 540 2.56 -27.17 15.24
C LEU A 540 3.03 -28.57 15.64
N ARG A 541 2.71 -29.04 16.84
CA ARG A 541 3.08 -30.38 17.33
C ARG A 541 2.47 -31.49 16.48
N ALA A 542 1.19 -31.36 16.13
CA ALA A 542 0.49 -32.35 15.32
C ALA A 542 1.08 -32.47 13.91
N ILE A 543 1.53 -31.37 13.32
CA ILE A 543 2.12 -31.36 11.97
C ILE A 543 3.61 -31.68 11.99
N ALA A 544 4.38 -31.24 12.98
CA ALA A 544 5.82 -31.50 13.02
C ALA A 544 6.16 -32.98 13.29
N GLY A 545 5.33 -33.68 14.08
CA GLY A 545 5.52 -35.11 14.37
C GLY A 545 6.77 -35.44 15.21
N THR A 546 7.38 -34.44 15.85
CA THR A 546 8.54 -34.59 16.76
C THR A 546 8.13 -34.39 18.22
N PRO A 547 8.66 -35.16 19.18
CA PRO A 547 8.37 -34.98 20.61
C PRO A 547 9.17 -33.82 21.25
N GLN A 548 10.09 -33.17 20.53
CA GLN A 548 10.98 -32.13 21.07
C GLN A 548 10.51 -30.69 20.80
N VAL A 549 9.25 -30.49 20.42
CA VAL A 549 8.72 -29.18 19.98
C VAL A 549 8.95 -28.09 21.02
N GLU A 550 8.69 -28.37 22.29
CA GLU A 550 8.77 -27.37 23.37
C GLU A 550 10.22 -26.92 23.61
N ALA A 551 11.16 -27.86 23.61
CA ALA A 551 12.58 -27.55 23.76
C ALA A 551 13.12 -26.70 22.60
N ILE A 552 12.67 -27.01 21.37
CA ILE A 552 13.05 -26.26 20.17
C ILE A 552 12.42 -24.87 20.16
N LEU A 553 11.15 -24.71 20.57
CA LEU A 553 10.49 -23.41 20.67
C LEU A 553 11.20 -22.47 21.66
N LEU A 554 11.70 -23.02 22.78
CA LEU A 554 12.53 -22.26 23.72
C LEU A 554 13.85 -21.79 23.07
N SER A 555 14.59 -22.70 22.44
CA SER A 555 15.84 -22.35 21.71
C SER A 555 15.62 -21.29 20.63
N LEU A 556 14.54 -21.42 19.84
CA LEU A 556 14.20 -20.46 18.79
C LEU A 556 13.78 -19.09 19.36
N THR A 557 13.18 -19.06 20.55
CA THR A 557 12.82 -17.81 21.25
C THR A 557 14.08 -17.11 21.79
N GLU A 558 14.99 -17.85 22.42
CA GLU A 558 16.28 -17.32 22.91
C GLU A 558 17.15 -16.77 21.77
N ARG A 559 17.07 -17.38 20.59
CA ARG A 559 17.78 -16.94 19.36
C ARG A 559 17.01 -15.89 18.55
N GLU A 560 15.90 -15.39 19.08
CA GLU A 560 15.05 -14.33 18.52
C GLU A 560 14.47 -14.64 17.12
N TRP A 561 14.18 -15.90 16.81
CA TRP A 561 13.46 -16.29 15.58
C TRP A 561 11.95 -16.15 15.73
N ILE A 562 11.45 -16.40 16.94
CA ILE A 562 10.04 -16.35 17.31
C ILE A 562 9.90 -15.69 18.69
N ARG A 563 8.69 -15.29 19.03
CA ARG A 563 8.34 -14.69 20.32
C ARG A 563 6.97 -15.18 20.80
N PRO A 564 6.70 -15.23 22.11
CA PRO A 564 5.37 -15.47 22.63
C PRO A 564 4.35 -14.41 22.18
N SER A 565 3.09 -14.81 22.02
CA SER A 565 1.93 -13.97 21.69
C SER A 565 0.70 -14.39 22.51
N GLU A 566 -0.30 -13.52 22.66
CA GLU A 566 -1.43 -13.73 23.58
C GLU A 566 -2.56 -14.62 23.04
N PRO A 567 -3.25 -15.42 23.89
CA PRO A 567 -2.70 -16.30 24.92
C PRO A 567 -2.37 -17.68 24.33
N SER A 568 -1.17 -18.21 24.63
CA SER A 568 -0.67 -19.55 24.23
C SER A 568 -0.29 -19.72 22.75
N SER A 569 -0.03 -18.64 22.00
CA SER A 569 0.47 -18.70 20.63
C SER A 569 1.90 -18.19 20.52
N TYR A 570 2.58 -18.53 19.43
CA TYR A 570 3.88 -17.97 19.06
C TYR A 570 3.76 -17.15 17.78
N ALA A 571 4.60 -16.15 17.64
CA ALA A 571 4.71 -15.33 16.44
C ALA A 571 6.16 -15.26 15.97
N PHE A 572 6.38 -15.12 14.67
CA PHE A 572 7.71 -14.78 14.16
C PHE A 572 8.15 -13.42 14.72
N SER A 573 9.41 -13.31 15.14
CA SER A 573 9.96 -12.09 15.76
C SER A 573 9.85 -10.88 14.81
N GLN A 574 10.12 -11.11 13.53
CA GLN A 574 9.99 -10.14 12.46
C GLN A 574 9.28 -10.76 11.24
N ALA A 575 8.56 -9.93 10.47
CA ALA A 575 7.86 -10.38 9.26
C ALA A 575 8.82 -10.97 8.20
N ILE A 576 10.02 -10.39 8.10
CA ILE A 576 11.05 -10.83 7.16
C ILE A 576 11.54 -12.26 7.43
N VAL A 577 11.60 -12.66 8.70
CA VAL A 577 12.01 -14.01 9.10
C VAL A 577 11.02 -15.03 8.57
N HIS A 578 9.72 -14.77 8.73
CA HIS A 578 8.66 -15.63 8.19
C HIS A 578 8.77 -15.76 6.67
N GLU A 579 8.91 -14.65 5.95
CA GLU A 579 8.99 -14.65 4.48
C GLU A 579 10.18 -15.47 3.98
N VAL A 580 11.36 -15.29 4.56
CA VAL A 580 12.59 -16.00 4.14
C VAL A 580 12.47 -17.50 4.37
N VAL A 581 11.93 -17.92 5.52
CA VAL A 581 11.69 -19.34 5.79
C VAL A 581 10.61 -19.90 4.86
N TYR A 582 9.49 -19.19 4.70
CA TYR A 582 8.34 -19.64 3.91
C TYR A 582 8.64 -19.77 2.40
N TYR A 583 9.27 -18.74 1.82
CA TYR A 583 9.62 -18.72 0.40
C TYR A 583 10.94 -19.42 0.08
N GLY A 584 11.79 -19.66 1.09
CA GLY A 584 13.01 -20.45 0.96
C GLY A 584 12.76 -21.94 0.78
N MET A 585 11.61 -22.46 1.20
CA MET A 585 11.22 -23.85 0.99
C MET A 585 10.98 -24.20 -0.49
N LEU A 586 11.27 -25.45 -0.88
CA LEU A 586 10.81 -25.98 -2.16
C LEU A 586 9.29 -25.98 -2.25
N GLN A 587 8.77 -25.63 -3.43
CA GLN A 587 7.33 -25.60 -3.68
C GLN A 587 6.66 -26.95 -3.39
N ARG A 588 7.32 -28.08 -3.70
CA ARG A 588 6.83 -29.43 -3.38
C ARG A 588 6.66 -29.64 -1.87
N LYS A 589 7.67 -29.27 -1.07
CA LYS A 589 7.63 -29.40 0.40
C LYS A 589 6.55 -28.49 1.00
N ARG A 590 6.46 -27.26 0.52
CA ARG A 590 5.45 -26.28 0.94
C ARG A 590 4.03 -26.77 0.67
N ARG A 591 3.77 -27.29 -0.55
CA ARG A 591 2.47 -27.89 -0.92
C ARG A 591 2.10 -29.05 -0.01
N ASP A 592 3.06 -29.93 0.30
CA ASP A 592 2.83 -31.06 1.19
C ASP A 592 2.49 -30.64 2.63
N LEU A 593 3.23 -29.66 3.17
CA LEU A 593 2.93 -29.10 4.49
C LEU A 593 1.56 -28.41 4.52
N HIS A 594 1.19 -27.63 3.50
CA HIS A 594 -0.14 -27.03 3.41
C HIS A 594 -1.24 -28.10 3.37
N ARG A 595 -1.05 -29.19 2.63
CA ARG A 595 -1.97 -30.33 2.60
C ARG A 595 -2.14 -30.94 3.99
N ARG A 596 -1.04 -31.21 4.70
CA ARG A 596 -1.06 -31.80 6.05
C ARG A 596 -1.78 -30.90 7.05
N VAL A 597 -1.52 -29.58 7.02
CA VAL A 597 -2.23 -28.60 7.84
C VAL A 597 -3.73 -28.61 7.51
N ALA A 598 -4.10 -28.55 6.24
CA ALA A 598 -5.50 -28.54 5.80
C ALA A 598 -6.25 -29.81 6.25
N GLN A 599 -5.65 -30.99 6.02
CA GLN A 599 -6.23 -32.29 6.41
C GLN A 599 -6.40 -32.41 7.93
N HIS A 600 -5.43 -31.92 8.71
CA HIS A 600 -5.54 -31.93 10.17
C HIS A 600 -6.65 -30.99 10.66
N LEU A 601 -6.73 -29.77 10.13
CA LEU A 601 -7.80 -28.82 10.45
C LEU A 601 -9.18 -29.38 10.09
N GLU A 602 -9.32 -29.97 8.89
CA GLU A 602 -10.55 -30.59 8.41
C GLU A 602 -10.97 -31.78 9.29
N HIS A 603 -10.02 -32.58 9.78
CA HIS A 603 -10.31 -33.73 10.64
C HIS A 603 -10.71 -33.35 12.07
N HIS A 604 -10.03 -32.39 12.69
CA HIS A 604 -10.23 -32.04 14.11
C HIS A 604 -11.40 -31.09 14.35
N HIS A 605 -11.62 -30.14 13.44
CA HIS A 605 -12.67 -29.13 13.59
C HIS A 605 -13.87 -29.41 12.68
N GLY A 606 -13.83 -30.46 11.85
CA GLY A 606 -14.84 -30.71 10.83
C GLY A 606 -14.96 -29.55 9.84
N THR A 607 -16.15 -29.39 9.25
CA THR A 607 -16.43 -28.29 8.32
C THR A 607 -17.15 -27.12 9.01
N HIS A 608 -16.78 -26.78 10.25
CA HIS A 608 -17.38 -25.67 10.98
C HIS A 608 -16.93 -24.31 10.39
N ASP A 609 -17.84 -23.34 10.38
CA ASP A 609 -17.69 -22.09 9.63
C ASP A 609 -16.50 -21.22 10.06
N GLY A 610 -16.06 -21.32 11.33
CA GLY A 610 -14.94 -20.52 11.86
C GLY A 610 -13.54 -20.85 11.31
N GLN A 611 -13.36 -21.94 10.56
CA GLN A 611 -12.06 -22.35 9.98
C GLN A 611 -12.09 -22.42 8.45
N VAL A 612 -13.20 -22.05 7.82
CA VAL A 612 -13.42 -22.21 6.37
C VAL A 612 -12.41 -21.40 5.55
N SER A 613 -12.14 -20.14 5.92
CA SER A 613 -11.14 -19.31 5.24
C SER A 613 -9.71 -19.88 5.35
N ALA A 614 -9.37 -20.47 6.51
CA ALA A 614 -8.08 -21.14 6.68
C ALA A 614 -7.97 -22.39 5.81
N LEU A 615 -9.01 -23.23 5.78
CA LEU A 615 -9.08 -24.42 4.93
C LEU A 615 -8.98 -24.08 3.44
N ALA A 616 -9.72 -23.06 2.98
CA ALA A 616 -9.67 -22.55 1.62
C ALA A 616 -8.23 -22.20 1.21
N ARG A 617 -7.56 -21.36 2.02
CA ARG A 617 -6.18 -20.93 1.79
C ARG A 617 -5.20 -22.10 1.78
N HIS A 618 -5.28 -23.03 2.74
CA HIS A 618 -4.35 -24.15 2.82
C HIS A 618 -4.56 -25.15 1.66
N PHE A 619 -5.80 -25.50 1.28
CA PHE A 619 -6.03 -26.37 0.12
C PHE A 619 -5.64 -25.71 -1.20
N LEU A 620 -5.83 -24.39 -1.35
CA LEU A 620 -5.36 -23.64 -2.52
C LEU A 620 -3.83 -23.71 -2.65
N GLN A 621 -3.11 -23.46 -1.55
CA GLN A 621 -1.64 -23.55 -1.53
C GLN A 621 -1.09 -24.98 -1.64
N ALA A 622 -1.92 -25.99 -1.32
CA ALA A 622 -1.62 -27.41 -1.49
C ALA A 622 -1.82 -27.93 -2.92
N ASP A 623 -2.37 -27.10 -3.83
CA ASP A 623 -2.74 -27.47 -5.20
C ASP A 623 -3.87 -28.52 -5.25
N GLU A 624 -4.80 -28.50 -4.28
CA GLU A 624 -5.98 -29.37 -4.23
C GLU A 624 -7.23 -28.65 -4.72
N ALA A 625 -7.30 -28.43 -6.04
CA ALA A 625 -8.30 -27.57 -6.67
C ALA A 625 -9.76 -27.87 -6.26
N THR A 626 -10.18 -29.14 -6.23
CA THR A 626 -11.57 -29.49 -5.90
C THR A 626 -11.95 -29.06 -4.48
N LYS A 627 -11.09 -29.32 -3.49
CA LYS A 627 -11.35 -28.92 -2.09
C LYS A 627 -11.22 -27.42 -1.90
N ALA A 628 -10.19 -26.81 -2.50
CA ALA A 628 -9.97 -25.37 -2.46
C ALA A 628 -11.21 -24.63 -2.97
N PHE A 629 -11.76 -25.06 -4.12
CA PHE A 629 -12.97 -24.48 -4.70
C PHE A 629 -14.16 -24.51 -3.73
N SER A 630 -14.46 -25.67 -3.14
CA SER A 630 -15.60 -25.81 -2.22
C SER A 630 -15.47 -24.96 -0.97
N TYR A 631 -14.26 -24.84 -0.41
CA TYR A 631 -14.02 -24.02 0.77
C TYR A 631 -13.99 -22.52 0.44
N LEU A 632 -13.47 -22.12 -0.73
CA LEU A 632 -13.51 -20.73 -1.20
C LEU A 632 -14.95 -20.24 -1.39
N GLN A 633 -15.83 -21.09 -1.97
CA GLN A 633 -17.25 -20.77 -2.10
C GLN A 633 -17.91 -20.57 -0.73
N ARG A 634 -17.71 -21.50 0.23
CA ARG A 634 -18.25 -21.33 1.59
C ARG A 634 -17.67 -20.11 2.29
N ALA A 635 -16.37 -19.84 2.15
CA ALA A 635 -15.71 -18.67 2.72
C ALA A 635 -16.33 -17.38 2.19
N ALA A 636 -16.54 -17.30 0.86
CA ALA A 636 -17.21 -16.18 0.22
C ALA A 636 -18.64 -15.98 0.75
N SER A 637 -19.45 -17.06 0.82
CA SER A 637 -20.81 -16.96 1.34
C SER A 637 -20.86 -16.50 2.80
N LEU A 638 -19.97 -17.01 3.65
CA LEU A 638 -19.88 -16.60 5.07
C LEU A 638 -19.45 -15.13 5.20
N ALA A 639 -18.42 -14.73 4.45
CA ALA A 639 -17.94 -13.35 4.44
C ALA A 639 -19.03 -12.36 3.97
N ARG A 640 -19.87 -12.76 3.00
CA ARG A 640 -21.03 -11.96 2.57
C ARG A 640 -22.08 -11.82 3.67
N LEU A 641 -22.38 -12.90 4.41
CA LEU A 641 -23.35 -12.87 5.52
C LEU A 641 -22.89 -11.97 6.68
N THR A 642 -21.57 -11.86 6.91
CA THR A 642 -20.98 -11.00 7.93
C THR A 642 -20.57 -9.63 7.41
N TYR A 643 -20.89 -9.29 6.16
CA TYR A 643 -20.51 -8.04 5.48
C TYR A 643 -18.98 -7.80 5.37
N ALA A 644 -18.17 -8.85 5.47
CA ALA A 644 -16.74 -8.82 5.17
C ALA A 644 -16.50 -8.83 3.64
N ASN A 645 -16.92 -7.75 2.98
CA ASN A 645 -17.01 -7.66 1.52
C ASN A 645 -15.64 -7.85 0.81
N ASP A 646 -14.54 -7.38 1.39
CA ASP A 646 -13.20 -7.57 0.81
C ASP A 646 -12.73 -9.02 0.84
N GLU A 647 -13.02 -9.75 1.93
CA GLU A 647 -12.73 -11.17 2.04
C GLU A 647 -13.60 -11.98 1.07
N ALA A 648 -14.90 -11.65 0.98
CA ALA A 648 -15.80 -12.25 0.00
C ALA A 648 -15.28 -12.07 -1.44
N ARG A 649 -14.91 -10.84 -1.80
CA ARG A 649 -14.34 -10.50 -3.11
C ARG A 649 -13.06 -11.29 -3.41
N THR A 650 -12.17 -11.42 -2.42
CA THR A 650 -10.92 -12.19 -2.55
C THR A 650 -11.21 -13.66 -2.81
N CYS A 651 -12.05 -14.28 -1.98
CA CYS A 651 -12.43 -15.68 -2.12
C CYS A 651 -13.11 -15.98 -3.47
N LEU A 652 -14.00 -15.10 -3.94
CA LEU A 652 -14.68 -15.25 -5.24
C LEU A 652 -13.70 -15.14 -6.41
N ARG A 653 -12.77 -14.17 -6.37
CA ARG A 653 -11.74 -14.03 -7.42
C ARG A 653 -10.80 -15.24 -7.47
N GLU A 654 -10.40 -15.76 -6.31
CA GLU A 654 -9.59 -16.99 -6.23
C GLU A 654 -10.34 -18.20 -6.77
N ALA A 655 -11.64 -18.34 -6.46
CA ALA A 655 -12.48 -19.42 -6.98
C ALA A 655 -12.65 -19.34 -8.51
N ILE A 656 -12.85 -18.14 -9.06
CA ILE A 656 -12.91 -17.89 -10.52
C ILE A 656 -11.58 -18.27 -11.18
N ALA A 657 -10.45 -17.78 -10.64
CA ALA A 657 -9.13 -18.09 -11.19
C ALA A 657 -8.80 -19.59 -11.15
N LEU A 658 -9.40 -20.34 -10.21
CA LEU A 658 -9.25 -21.78 -10.11
C LEU A 658 -10.02 -22.52 -11.22
N LEU A 659 -11.21 -22.03 -11.60
CA LEU A 659 -11.97 -22.58 -12.73
C LEU A 659 -11.20 -22.51 -14.05
N ASP A 660 -10.39 -21.47 -14.25
CA ASP A 660 -9.55 -21.32 -15.46
C ASP A 660 -8.37 -22.30 -15.50
N ARG A 661 -7.88 -22.73 -14.33
CA ARG A 661 -6.63 -23.50 -14.20
C ARG A 661 -6.86 -25.01 -14.04
N ALA A 662 -8.06 -25.44 -13.67
CA ALA A 662 -8.36 -26.84 -13.40
C ALA A 662 -9.68 -27.27 -14.06
N ALA A 663 -9.78 -28.55 -14.41
CA ALA A 663 -10.98 -29.09 -15.02
C ALA A 663 -12.07 -29.32 -13.96
N PHE A 664 -13.13 -28.50 -14.01
CA PHE A 664 -14.33 -28.69 -13.21
C PHE A 664 -15.52 -29.09 -14.09
N PRO A 665 -16.38 -30.01 -13.64
CA PRO A 665 -17.68 -30.23 -14.27
C PRO A 665 -18.50 -28.94 -14.25
N ASP A 666 -19.19 -28.64 -15.35
CA ASP A 666 -20.09 -27.49 -15.49
C ASP A 666 -19.42 -26.14 -15.19
N ALA A 667 -18.14 -26.00 -15.56
CA ALA A 667 -17.35 -24.79 -15.33
C ALA A 667 -18.03 -23.48 -15.81
N PRO A 668 -18.71 -23.43 -16.98
CA PRO A 668 -19.42 -22.22 -17.40
C PRO A 668 -20.56 -21.81 -16.44
N GLU A 669 -21.33 -22.76 -15.94
CA GLU A 669 -22.44 -22.49 -15.01
C GLU A 669 -21.91 -22.03 -13.64
N ARG A 670 -20.85 -22.69 -13.14
CA ARG A 670 -20.16 -22.28 -11.91
C ARG A 670 -19.58 -20.88 -12.02
N LEU A 671 -18.97 -20.56 -13.17
CA LEU A 671 -18.43 -19.23 -13.44
C LEU A 671 -19.53 -18.18 -13.44
N GLY A 672 -20.66 -18.45 -14.10
CA GLY A 672 -21.84 -17.58 -14.08
C GLY A 672 -22.35 -17.30 -12.66
N GLY A 673 -22.42 -18.33 -11.81
CA GLY A 673 -22.80 -18.20 -10.40
C GLY A 673 -21.82 -17.33 -9.60
N LEU A 674 -20.51 -17.59 -9.71
CA LEU A 674 -19.49 -16.80 -9.00
C LEU A 674 -19.43 -15.34 -9.47
N LEU A 675 -19.61 -15.10 -10.76
CA LEU A 675 -19.68 -13.74 -11.32
C LEU A 675 -20.88 -12.98 -10.77
N PHE A 676 -22.03 -13.65 -10.60
CA PHE A 676 -23.20 -13.06 -9.98
C PHE A 676 -22.94 -12.68 -8.52
N GLU A 677 -22.40 -13.59 -7.72
CA GLU A 677 -22.06 -13.31 -6.32
C GLU A 677 -21.04 -12.18 -6.19
N LEU A 678 -20.05 -12.12 -7.09
CA LEU A 678 -19.06 -11.05 -7.13
C LEU A 678 -19.71 -9.71 -7.47
N ALA A 679 -20.63 -9.69 -8.43
CA ALA A 679 -21.39 -8.49 -8.77
C ALA A 679 -22.23 -7.98 -7.59
N GLU A 680 -22.82 -8.87 -6.77
CA GLU A 680 -23.57 -8.46 -5.57
C GLU A 680 -22.66 -7.79 -4.52
N VAL A 681 -21.44 -8.30 -4.34
CA VAL A 681 -20.43 -7.69 -3.45
C VAL A 681 -19.97 -6.34 -4.01
N GLU A 682 -19.60 -6.28 -5.28
CA GLU A 682 -19.16 -5.04 -5.95
C GLU A 682 -20.26 -3.96 -5.95
N THR A 683 -21.53 -4.37 -6.09
CA THR A 683 -22.70 -3.49 -5.93
C THR A 683 -22.78 -2.88 -4.53
N THR A 684 -22.56 -3.70 -3.50
CA THR A 684 -22.59 -3.27 -2.10
C THR A 684 -21.44 -2.30 -1.79
N LEU A 685 -20.29 -2.47 -2.43
CA LEU A 685 -19.13 -1.57 -2.34
C LEU A 685 -19.25 -0.30 -3.20
N GLY A 686 -20.31 -0.17 -4.02
CA GLY A 686 -20.49 0.98 -4.93
C GLY A 686 -19.69 0.91 -6.23
N GLU A 687 -19.03 -0.22 -6.52
CA GLU A 687 -18.24 -0.48 -7.72
C GLU A 687 -19.13 -0.85 -8.92
N TYR A 688 -20.10 0.01 -9.25
CA TYR A 688 -21.20 -0.30 -10.19
C TYR A 688 -20.75 -0.66 -11.61
N ALA A 689 -19.63 -0.11 -12.09
CA ALA A 689 -19.11 -0.43 -13.43
C ALA A 689 -18.58 -1.87 -13.49
N ALA A 690 -17.81 -2.29 -12.49
CA ALA A 690 -17.30 -3.66 -12.40
C ALA A 690 -18.47 -4.65 -12.24
N ALA A 691 -19.43 -4.33 -11.37
CA ALA A 691 -20.61 -5.16 -11.14
C ALA A 691 -21.42 -5.36 -12.44
N GLN A 692 -21.59 -4.30 -13.23
CA GLN A 692 -22.25 -4.36 -14.53
C GLN A 692 -21.53 -5.33 -15.48
N ASP A 693 -20.21 -5.22 -15.62
CA ASP A 693 -19.42 -6.09 -16.50
C ASP A 693 -19.53 -7.56 -16.07
N ARG A 694 -19.55 -7.83 -14.76
CA ARG A 694 -19.73 -9.18 -14.22
C ARG A 694 -21.12 -9.75 -14.49
N LEU A 695 -22.17 -8.95 -14.34
CA LEU A 695 -23.55 -9.36 -14.63
C LEU A 695 -23.76 -9.68 -16.11
N VAL A 696 -23.19 -8.88 -17.01
CA VAL A 696 -23.25 -9.13 -18.46
C VAL A 696 -22.55 -10.45 -18.82
N GLN A 697 -21.39 -10.72 -18.24
CA GLN A 697 -20.68 -11.99 -18.43
C GLN A 697 -21.48 -13.17 -17.84
N ALA A 698 -22.02 -13.03 -16.64
CA ALA A 698 -22.85 -14.05 -16.01
C ALA A 698 -24.10 -14.36 -16.85
N LEU A 699 -24.72 -13.34 -17.44
CA LEU A 699 -25.91 -13.48 -18.28
C LEU A 699 -25.60 -14.28 -19.56
N ALA A 700 -24.45 -14.01 -20.20
CA ALA A 700 -24.01 -14.75 -21.38
C ALA A 700 -23.71 -16.23 -21.10
N LEU A 701 -23.36 -16.57 -19.86
CA LEU A 701 -23.04 -17.93 -19.42
C LEU A 701 -24.24 -18.71 -18.87
N SER A 702 -25.38 -18.03 -18.62
CA SER A 702 -26.53 -18.64 -17.97
C SER A 702 -27.58 -19.10 -18.99
N PRO A 703 -27.86 -20.40 -19.12
CA PRO A 703 -28.89 -20.92 -20.03
C PRO A 703 -30.29 -20.97 -19.39
N VAL A 704 -30.41 -20.72 -18.08
CA VAL A 704 -31.65 -20.93 -17.32
C VAL A 704 -32.46 -19.62 -17.24
N PRO A 705 -33.72 -19.58 -17.73
CA PRO A 705 -34.53 -18.36 -17.74
C PRO A 705 -34.72 -17.69 -16.38
N THR A 706 -34.87 -18.47 -15.30
CA THR A 706 -35.00 -17.94 -13.93
C THR A 706 -33.73 -17.24 -13.44
N THR A 707 -32.55 -17.78 -13.77
CA THR A 707 -31.26 -17.15 -13.46
C THR A 707 -31.02 -15.90 -14.30
N GLN A 708 -31.32 -15.96 -15.61
CA GLN A 708 -31.26 -14.80 -16.50
C GLN A 708 -32.14 -13.66 -16.00
N THR A 709 -33.35 -13.96 -15.52
CA THR A 709 -34.26 -12.98 -14.94
C THR A 709 -33.63 -12.26 -13.73
N ARG A 710 -33.03 -13.01 -12.80
CA ARG A 710 -32.37 -12.42 -11.61
C ARG A 710 -31.18 -11.54 -12.00
N LEU A 711 -30.40 -11.97 -12.99
CA LEU A 711 -29.26 -11.21 -13.53
C LEU A 711 -29.73 -9.90 -14.18
N LEU A 712 -30.77 -9.96 -15.01
CA LEU A 712 -31.37 -8.79 -15.64
C LEU A 712 -32.00 -7.83 -14.61
N GLN A 713 -32.63 -8.36 -13.55
CA GLN A 713 -33.12 -7.54 -12.45
C GLN A 713 -31.98 -6.81 -11.73
N ALA A 714 -30.89 -7.50 -11.41
CA ALA A 714 -29.71 -6.89 -10.79
C ALA A 714 -29.08 -5.84 -11.70
N LEU A 715 -28.97 -6.13 -13.01
CA LEU A 715 -28.44 -5.22 -14.01
C LEU A 715 -29.30 -3.95 -14.13
N GLY A 716 -30.63 -4.09 -14.13
CA GLY A 716 -31.56 -2.97 -14.11
C GLY A 716 -31.37 -2.08 -12.88
N GLY A 717 -31.18 -2.67 -11.70
CA GLY A 717 -30.90 -1.94 -10.46
C GLY A 717 -29.56 -1.19 -10.48
N ILE A 718 -28.55 -1.73 -11.19
CA ILE A 718 -27.26 -1.05 -11.40
C ILE A 718 -27.40 0.13 -12.35
N HIS A 719 -28.11 -0.05 -13.47
CA HIS A 719 -28.39 1.03 -14.40
C HIS A 719 -29.18 2.17 -13.72
N GLU A 720 -30.15 1.83 -12.86
CA GLU A 720 -30.90 2.81 -12.08
C GLU A 720 -29.97 3.63 -11.16
N ARG A 721 -29.12 2.98 -10.36
CA ARG A 721 -28.16 3.66 -9.47
C ARG A 721 -27.16 4.54 -10.21
N ARG A 722 -26.86 4.24 -11.47
CA ARG A 722 -26.00 5.05 -12.35
C ARG A 722 -26.75 6.14 -13.11
N GLY A 723 -28.07 6.27 -12.95
CA GLY A 723 -28.91 7.23 -13.68
C GLY A 723 -29.22 6.85 -15.14
N ALA A 724 -28.86 5.64 -15.56
CA ALA A 724 -29.10 5.13 -16.92
C ALA A 724 -30.52 4.54 -17.05
N PHE A 725 -31.55 5.36 -16.84
CA PHE A 725 -32.94 4.90 -16.70
C PHE A 725 -33.49 4.14 -17.93
N ALA A 726 -33.08 4.51 -19.15
CA ALA A 726 -33.49 3.80 -20.36
C ALA A 726 -32.96 2.36 -20.40
N ALA A 727 -31.68 2.16 -20.06
CA ALA A 727 -31.08 0.82 -19.98
C ALA A 727 -31.64 0.00 -18.81
N ALA A 728 -31.99 0.65 -17.70
CA ALA A 728 -32.66 0.01 -16.58
C ALA A 728 -34.05 -0.50 -16.97
N LEU A 729 -34.83 0.32 -17.70
CA LEU A 729 -36.13 -0.04 -18.23
C LEU A 729 -36.03 -1.23 -19.19
N GLU A 730 -35.10 -1.19 -20.13
CA GLU A 730 -34.84 -2.28 -21.08
C GLU A 730 -34.51 -3.60 -20.34
N SER A 731 -33.65 -3.54 -19.32
CA SER A 731 -33.28 -4.72 -18.52
C SER A 731 -34.50 -5.33 -17.82
N TYR A 732 -35.36 -4.50 -17.22
CA TYR A 732 -36.58 -4.99 -16.57
C TYR A 732 -37.62 -5.52 -17.56
N GLU A 733 -37.73 -4.93 -18.77
CA GLU A 733 -38.62 -5.42 -19.82
C GLU A 733 -38.17 -6.78 -20.38
N GLN A 734 -36.86 -6.95 -20.59
CA GLN A 734 -36.29 -8.24 -20.95
C GLN A 734 -36.55 -9.29 -19.85
N ALA A 735 -36.33 -8.93 -18.57
CA ALA A 735 -36.63 -9.82 -17.45
C ALA A 735 -38.11 -10.22 -17.39
N LEU A 736 -39.03 -9.27 -17.60
CA LEU A 736 -40.47 -9.53 -17.62
C LEU A 736 -40.92 -10.43 -18.78
N GLY A 737 -40.17 -10.45 -19.89
CA GLY A 737 -40.40 -11.35 -21.02
C GLY A 737 -40.02 -12.81 -20.72
N LEU A 738 -39.16 -13.05 -19.72
CA LEU A 738 -38.72 -14.39 -19.31
C LEU A 738 -39.56 -15.00 -18.18
N VAL A 739 -40.41 -14.20 -17.53
CA VAL A 739 -41.17 -14.60 -16.33
C VAL A 739 -42.66 -14.71 -16.65
N GLN A 740 -43.28 -15.83 -16.28
CA GLN A 740 -44.71 -16.05 -16.52
C GLN A 740 -45.61 -15.24 -15.55
N PRO A 741 -46.84 -14.90 -15.95
CA PRO A 741 -47.84 -14.34 -15.04
C PRO A 741 -48.06 -15.24 -13.81
N GLY A 742 -48.02 -14.65 -12.61
CA GLY A 742 -48.22 -15.35 -11.33
C GLY A 742 -46.93 -15.77 -10.60
N GLU A 743 -45.76 -15.65 -11.22
CA GLU A 743 -44.49 -15.85 -10.51
C GLU A 743 -44.16 -14.66 -9.59
N THR A 744 -43.72 -14.95 -8.36
CA THR A 744 -43.33 -13.95 -7.34
C THR A 744 -42.37 -12.88 -7.88
N LEU A 745 -41.40 -13.27 -8.70
CA LEU A 745 -40.39 -12.36 -9.24
C LEU A 745 -40.97 -11.31 -10.18
N ARG A 746 -42.11 -11.63 -10.83
CA ARG A 746 -42.81 -10.73 -11.75
C ARG A 746 -43.30 -9.47 -11.04
N ALA A 747 -43.90 -9.61 -9.85
CA ALA A 747 -44.41 -8.49 -9.08
C ALA A 747 -43.29 -7.49 -8.74
N SER A 748 -42.12 -7.99 -8.32
CA SER A 748 -40.95 -7.17 -8.01
C SER A 748 -40.44 -6.40 -9.24
N LEU A 749 -40.36 -7.07 -10.40
CA LEU A 749 -39.97 -6.44 -11.67
C LEU A 749 -40.97 -5.38 -12.14
N LEU A 750 -42.28 -5.65 -12.05
CA LEU A 750 -43.33 -4.69 -12.40
C LEU A 750 -43.23 -3.43 -11.52
N VAL A 751 -42.98 -3.58 -10.23
CA VAL A 751 -42.80 -2.45 -9.31
C VAL A 751 -41.54 -1.64 -9.64
N ASN A 752 -40.42 -2.32 -9.94
CA ASN A 752 -39.19 -1.65 -10.38
C ASN A 752 -39.41 -0.87 -11.69
N ARG A 753 -40.15 -1.43 -12.65
CA ARG A 753 -40.52 -0.76 -13.90
C ARG A 753 -41.47 0.42 -13.65
N ALA A 754 -42.45 0.26 -12.78
CA ALA A 754 -43.39 1.31 -12.39
C ALA A 754 -42.65 2.52 -11.80
N TRP A 755 -41.66 2.27 -10.93
CA TRP A 755 -40.82 3.32 -10.38
C TRP A 755 -40.06 4.13 -11.46
N LEU A 756 -39.49 3.47 -12.46
CA LEU A 756 -38.85 4.15 -13.58
C LEU A 756 -39.85 4.95 -14.43
N ARG A 757 -41.04 4.41 -14.68
CA ARG A 757 -42.13 5.09 -15.41
C ARG A 757 -42.65 6.32 -14.67
N LEU A 758 -42.77 6.25 -13.34
CA LEU A 758 -43.07 7.41 -12.49
C LEU A 758 -42.01 8.52 -12.66
N ARG A 759 -40.72 8.15 -12.66
CA ARG A 759 -39.62 9.10 -12.88
C ARG A 759 -39.64 9.71 -14.28
N GLY A 760 -40.06 8.94 -15.28
CA GLY A 760 -40.26 9.39 -16.66
C GLY A 760 -41.56 10.16 -16.91
N GLY A 761 -42.45 10.29 -15.92
CA GLY A 761 -43.72 11.02 -16.03
C GLY A 761 -44.89 10.24 -16.63
N ASP A 762 -44.72 8.96 -16.99
CA ASP A 762 -45.80 8.11 -17.49
C ASP A 762 -46.61 7.51 -16.33
N HIS A 763 -47.44 8.35 -15.72
CA HIS A 763 -48.29 8.00 -14.59
C HIS A 763 -49.30 6.89 -14.93
N ALA A 764 -49.80 6.84 -16.17
CA ALA A 764 -50.79 5.84 -16.58
C ALA A 764 -50.17 4.44 -16.67
N ALA A 765 -49.02 4.29 -17.34
CA ALA A 765 -48.32 3.02 -17.41
C ALA A 765 -47.73 2.60 -16.05
N CYS A 766 -47.33 3.56 -15.21
CA CYS A 766 -46.93 3.30 -13.83
C CYS A 766 -48.07 2.66 -13.02
N LEU A 767 -49.28 3.24 -13.05
CA LEU A 767 -50.43 2.68 -12.33
C LEU A 767 -50.84 1.31 -12.89
N ALA A 768 -50.75 1.11 -14.21
CA ALA A 768 -51.02 -0.19 -14.83
C ALA A 768 -50.07 -1.28 -14.29
N ASP A 769 -48.76 -1.00 -14.22
CA ASP A 769 -47.78 -1.93 -13.67
C ASP A 769 -48.02 -2.24 -12.19
N CYS A 770 -48.33 -1.22 -11.38
CA CYS A 770 -48.65 -1.42 -9.97
C CYS A 770 -49.92 -2.27 -9.78
N ASN A 771 -50.96 -2.03 -10.57
CA ASN A 771 -52.19 -2.82 -10.52
C ASN A 771 -51.97 -4.27 -10.95
N GLU A 772 -51.18 -4.51 -12.00
CA GLU A 772 -50.80 -5.86 -12.42
C GLU A 772 -49.98 -6.57 -11.32
N ALA A 773 -49.01 -5.87 -10.72
CA ALA A 773 -48.23 -6.40 -9.61
C ALA A 773 -49.13 -6.79 -8.43
N LEU A 774 -50.05 -5.91 -8.01
CA LEU A 774 -50.98 -6.19 -6.92
C LEU A 774 -51.94 -7.34 -7.24
N ALA A 775 -52.41 -7.46 -8.48
CA ALA A 775 -53.27 -8.57 -8.91
C ALA A 775 -52.55 -9.93 -8.86
N SER A 776 -51.22 -9.93 -9.03
CA SER A 776 -50.39 -11.14 -8.95
C SER A 776 -50.01 -11.56 -7.53
N LEU A 777 -50.26 -10.72 -6.52
CA LEU A 777 -49.89 -10.95 -5.13
C LEU A 777 -51.09 -11.47 -4.32
N SER A 778 -50.96 -12.66 -3.72
CA SER A 778 -51.98 -13.17 -2.80
C SER A 778 -51.94 -12.38 -1.47
N PRO A 779 -53.09 -12.10 -0.82
CA PRO A 779 -53.12 -11.48 0.51
C PRO A 779 -52.30 -12.29 1.53
N GLY A 780 -51.38 -11.63 2.26
CA GLY A 780 -50.54 -12.27 3.28
C GLY A 780 -49.20 -12.81 2.75
N THR A 781 -48.94 -12.75 1.43
CA THR A 781 -47.64 -13.13 0.83
C THR A 781 -46.94 -11.91 0.24
N LEU A 782 -45.62 -11.78 0.47
CA LEU A 782 -44.78 -10.70 -0.10
C LEU A 782 -45.30 -9.29 0.24
N GLU A 783 -45.58 -9.06 1.52
CA GLU A 783 -46.13 -7.79 2.02
C GLU A 783 -45.22 -6.58 1.70
N LEU A 784 -43.90 -6.80 1.55
CA LEU A 784 -42.95 -5.75 1.16
C LEU A 784 -43.16 -5.31 -0.29
N GLU A 785 -43.28 -6.24 -1.24
CA GLU A 785 -43.57 -5.95 -2.65
C GLU A 785 -44.92 -5.26 -2.80
N ARG A 786 -45.94 -5.75 -2.07
CA ARG A 786 -47.26 -5.12 -2.00
C ARG A 786 -47.15 -3.67 -1.52
N ALA A 787 -46.41 -3.44 -0.43
CA ALA A 787 -46.21 -2.10 0.11
C ALA A 787 -45.45 -1.20 -0.85
N ARG A 788 -44.44 -1.70 -1.58
CA ARG A 788 -43.72 -0.93 -2.60
C ARG A 788 -44.65 -0.53 -3.75
N ALA A 789 -45.48 -1.43 -4.26
CA ALA A 789 -46.47 -1.12 -5.30
C ALA A 789 -47.44 -0.02 -4.84
N LEU A 790 -48.03 -0.19 -3.65
CA LEU A 790 -48.96 0.79 -3.07
C LEU A 790 -48.29 2.15 -2.79
N SER A 791 -47.03 2.14 -2.35
CA SER A 791 -46.26 3.35 -2.11
C SER A 791 -46.01 4.13 -3.41
N VAL A 792 -45.68 3.44 -4.51
CA VAL A 792 -45.54 4.07 -5.84
C VAL A 792 -46.87 4.64 -6.33
N MET A 793 -47.97 3.90 -6.19
CA MET A 793 -49.31 4.40 -6.52
C MET A 793 -49.68 5.65 -5.70
N GLY A 794 -49.37 5.64 -4.40
CA GLY A 794 -49.61 6.79 -3.53
C GLY A 794 -48.89 8.05 -4.00
N ILE A 795 -47.63 7.93 -4.44
CA ILE A 795 -46.86 9.05 -5.01
C ILE A 795 -47.51 9.55 -6.32
N VAL A 796 -47.95 8.66 -7.20
CA VAL A 796 -48.66 9.05 -8.44
C VAL A 796 -49.94 9.82 -8.11
N HIS A 797 -50.76 9.31 -7.18
CA HIS A 797 -52.00 9.97 -6.78
C HIS A 797 -51.75 11.31 -6.10
N TYR A 798 -50.70 11.41 -5.27
CA TYR A 798 -50.27 12.67 -4.67
C TYR A 798 -49.88 13.70 -5.73
N ARG A 799 -49.05 13.33 -6.72
CA ARG A 799 -48.68 14.21 -7.84
C ARG A 799 -49.85 14.62 -8.73
N GLN A 800 -50.93 13.84 -8.73
CA GLN A 800 -52.19 14.16 -9.43
C GLN A 800 -53.19 14.94 -8.57
N ASN A 801 -52.81 15.34 -7.34
CA ASN A 801 -53.69 16.00 -6.36
C ASN A 801 -54.92 15.17 -5.96
N ARG A 802 -54.86 13.84 -6.10
CA ARG A 802 -55.93 12.89 -5.73
C ARG A 802 -55.72 12.44 -4.29
N TRP A 803 -55.95 13.35 -3.35
CA TRP A 803 -55.60 13.19 -1.93
C TRP A 803 -56.21 11.95 -1.28
N SER A 804 -57.48 11.63 -1.58
CA SER A 804 -58.17 10.46 -1.06
C SER A 804 -57.51 9.14 -1.47
N GLU A 805 -57.20 9.01 -2.76
CA GLU A 805 -56.52 7.83 -3.30
C GLU A 805 -55.08 7.74 -2.79
N ALA A 806 -54.36 8.86 -2.70
CA ALA A 806 -53.01 8.92 -2.16
C ALA A 806 -52.96 8.48 -0.68
N ARG A 807 -53.87 8.99 0.15
CA ARG A 807 -54.04 8.61 1.56
C ARG A 807 -54.31 7.12 1.69
N SER A 808 -55.29 6.61 0.93
CA SER A 808 -55.66 5.19 0.95
C SER A 808 -54.48 4.28 0.57
N ALA A 809 -53.75 4.62 -0.50
CA ALA A 809 -52.61 3.85 -0.96
C ALA A 809 -51.46 3.84 0.06
N HIS A 810 -51.09 5.01 0.61
CA HIS A 810 -50.03 5.08 1.62
C HIS A 810 -50.41 4.42 2.95
N ALA A 811 -51.68 4.49 3.37
CA ALA A 811 -52.17 3.80 4.56
C ALA A 811 -52.10 2.27 4.41
N GLN A 812 -52.51 1.74 3.25
CA GLN A 812 -52.37 0.31 2.96
C GLN A 812 -50.89 -0.12 2.86
N ALA A 813 -50.02 0.74 2.31
CA ALA A 813 -48.58 0.48 2.27
C ALA A 813 -47.97 0.45 3.68
N LEU A 814 -48.39 1.35 4.57
CA LEU A 814 -47.99 1.37 5.98
C LEU A 814 -48.39 0.07 6.68
N GLU A 815 -49.65 -0.35 6.56
CA GLU A 815 -50.14 -1.58 7.19
C GLU A 815 -49.34 -2.81 6.73
N ALA A 816 -49.05 -2.92 5.43
CA ALA A 816 -48.24 -4.01 4.89
C ALA A 816 -46.79 -3.97 5.42
N ARG A 817 -46.17 -2.79 5.56
CA ARG A 817 -44.82 -2.63 6.15
C ARG A 817 -44.79 -2.93 7.64
N GLU A 818 -45.84 -2.56 8.39
CA GLU A 818 -45.99 -2.89 9.81
C GLU A 818 -46.07 -4.41 10.03
N ARG A 819 -46.80 -5.14 9.18
CA ARG A 819 -46.82 -6.62 9.21
C ARG A 819 -45.46 -7.23 8.87
N ALA A 820 -44.69 -6.60 7.97
CA ALA A 820 -43.38 -7.07 7.54
C ALA A 820 -42.23 -6.73 8.52
N GLY A 821 -42.43 -5.76 9.42
CA GLY A 821 -41.43 -5.36 10.42
C GLY A 821 -40.29 -4.46 9.90
N ASP A 822 -40.42 -3.86 8.72
CA ASP A 822 -39.41 -2.96 8.15
C ASP A 822 -39.55 -1.54 8.71
N LEU A 823 -38.77 -1.24 9.73
CA LEU A 823 -38.81 0.05 10.44
C LEU A 823 -38.54 1.26 9.52
N ALA A 824 -37.57 1.15 8.61
CA ALA A 824 -37.22 2.26 7.72
C ALA A 824 -38.35 2.54 6.72
N ALA A 825 -38.94 1.48 6.18
CA ALA A 825 -40.08 1.60 5.28
C ALA A 825 -41.33 2.12 6.00
N ILE A 826 -41.59 1.70 7.25
CA ILE A 826 -42.68 2.24 8.08
C ILE A 826 -42.53 3.76 8.23
N ALA A 827 -41.33 4.23 8.58
CA ALA A 827 -41.04 5.66 8.74
C ALA A 827 -41.25 6.43 7.42
N SER A 828 -40.83 5.87 6.29
CA SER A 828 -41.07 6.45 4.97
C SER A 828 -42.56 6.59 4.64
N SER A 829 -43.36 5.55 4.91
CA SER A 829 -44.81 5.61 4.70
C SER A 829 -45.48 6.66 5.58
N LEU A 830 -45.06 6.77 6.84
CA LEU A 830 -45.56 7.78 7.77
C LEU A 830 -45.22 9.19 7.28
N ASN A 831 -44.01 9.43 6.79
CA ASN A 831 -43.64 10.73 6.22
C ASN A 831 -44.52 11.08 5.00
N ASN A 832 -44.74 10.13 4.09
CA ASN A 832 -45.56 10.36 2.90
C ASN A 832 -47.04 10.59 3.27
N LEU A 833 -47.57 9.88 4.26
CA LEU A 833 -48.90 10.18 4.83
C LEU A 833 -48.93 11.59 5.42
N GLY A 834 -47.91 11.97 6.19
CA GLY A 834 -47.78 13.32 6.73
C GLY A 834 -47.85 14.40 5.65
N MET A 835 -47.20 14.18 4.50
CA MET A 835 -47.27 15.10 3.35
C MET A 835 -48.68 15.20 2.79
N VAL A 836 -49.36 14.07 2.56
CA VAL A 836 -50.76 14.05 2.07
C VAL A 836 -51.69 14.78 3.05
N GLU A 837 -51.59 14.48 4.35
CA GLU A 837 -52.42 15.10 5.38
C GLU A 837 -52.16 16.61 5.51
N SER A 838 -50.90 17.03 5.34
CA SER A 838 -50.51 18.44 5.35
C SER A 838 -51.19 19.21 4.20
N ASP A 839 -51.15 18.68 2.98
CA ASP A 839 -51.71 19.34 1.80
C ASP A 839 -53.25 19.32 1.75
N CYS A 840 -53.89 18.27 2.27
CA CYS A 840 -55.36 18.23 2.34
C CYS A 840 -55.95 18.96 3.56
N GLY A 841 -55.12 19.55 4.43
CA GLY A 841 -55.56 20.38 5.57
C GLY A 841 -55.76 19.64 6.90
N ALA A 842 -55.45 18.35 6.97
CA ALA A 842 -55.51 17.53 8.19
C ALA A 842 -54.20 17.68 9.00
N TRP A 843 -53.94 18.90 9.45
CA TRP A 843 -52.64 19.27 9.99
C TRP A 843 -52.28 18.56 11.30
N ALA A 844 -53.26 18.20 12.14
CA ALA A 844 -53.01 17.50 13.39
C ALA A 844 -52.54 16.05 13.13
N GLU A 845 -53.15 15.39 12.17
CA GLU A 845 -52.78 14.05 11.70
C GLU A 845 -51.40 14.08 11.03
N ALA A 846 -51.13 15.09 10.21
CA ALA A 846 -49.81 15.29 9.59
C ALA A 846 -48.68 15.36 10.63
N GLU A 847 -48.87 16.16 11.68
CA GLU A 847 -47.93 16.28 12.79
C GLU A 847 -47.67 14.93 13.48
N GLY A 848 -48.75 14.20 13.80
CA GLY A 848 -48.64 12.88 14.44
C GLY A 848 -47.87 11.87 13.58
N HIS A 849 -48.06 11.91 12.26
CA HIS A 849 -47.33 11.09 11.31
C HIS A 849 -45.84 11.46 11.23
N TYR A 850 -45.52 12.75 11.13
CA TYR A 850 -44.12 13.22 11.10
C TYR A 850 -43.39 12.90 12.41
N GLN A 851 -44.00 13.10 13.57
CA GLN A 851 -43.38 12.77 14.87
C GLN A 851 -43.05 11.29 14.99
N ARG A 852 -43.97 10.40 14.57
CA ARG A 852 -43.72 8.96 14.53
C ARG A 852 -42.62 8.59 13.54
N SER A 853 -42.60 9.21 12.36
CA SER A 853 -41.56 8.99 11.35
C SER A 853 -40.17 9.42 11.86
N LEU A 854 -40.07 10.63 12.41
CA LEU A 854 -38.85 11.20 12.97
C LEU A 854 -38.27 10.31 14.09
N ALA A 855 -39.10 9.87 15.03
CA ALA A 855 -38.67 9.01 16.12
C ALA A 855 -38.08 7.67 15.64
N ILE A 856 -38.65 7.09 14.57
CA ILE A 856 -38.11 5.84 13.99
C ILE A 856 -36.79 6.10 13.28
N TYR A 857 -36.70 7.13 12.43
CA TYR A 857 -35.46 7.45 11.71
C TYR A 857 -34.31 7.82 12.66
N GLN A 858 -34.58 8.55 13.73
CA GLN A 858 -33.62 8.81 14.80
C GLN A 858 -33.14 7.52 15.48
N ARG A 859 -34.06 6.59 15.78
CA ARG A 859 -33.73 5.31 16.43
C ARG A 859 -32.83 4.42 15.57
N ILE A 860 -33.01 4.43 14.24
CA ILE A 860 -32.20 3.63 13.31
C ILE A 860 -30.95 4.37 12.81
N GLY A 861 -30.76 5.64 13.19
CA GLY A 861 -29.58 6.43 12.84
C GLY A 861 -29.56 7.01 11.42
N ASP A 862 -30.70 7.07 10.73
CA ASP A 862 -30.78 7.56 9.34
C ASP A 862 -30.92 9.09 9.30
N GLN A 863 -29.78 9.78 9.38
CA GLN A 863 -29.73 11.24 9.44
C GLN A 863 -30.29 11.92 8.17
N GLY A 864 -30.15 11.30 6.99
CA GLY A 864 -30.66 11.86 5.74
C GLY A 864 -32.19 11.95 5.75
N HIS A 865 -32.86 10.88 6.18
CA HIS A 865 -34.32 10.89 6.31
C HIS A 865 -34.80 11.72 7.50
N VAL A 866 -34.04 11.81 8.60
CA VAL A 866 -34.32 12.78 9.69
C VAL A 866 -34.41 14.20 9.14
N ALA A 867 -33.44 14.63 8.33
CA ALA A 867 -33.46 15.96 7.72
C ALA A 867 -34.68 16.18 6.81
N THR A 868 -35.09 15.15 6.05
CA THR A 868 -36.30 15.21 5.21
C THR A 868 -37.57 15.40 6.03
N VAL A 869 -37.73 14.65 7.13
CA VAL A 869 -38.91 14.79 8.00
C VAL A 869 -38.92 16.15 8.70
N LEU A 870 -37.77 16.63 9.17
CA LEU A 870 -37.66 17.97 9.77
C LEU A 870 -38.04 19.07 8.77
N ASN A 871 -37.61 18.96 7.51
CA ASN A 871 -37.99 19.92 6.48
C ASN A 871 -39.51 19.92 6.26
N ASN A 872 -40.13 18.75 6.18
CA ASN A 872 -41.58 18.62 6.01
C ASN A 872 -42.38 19.13 7.24
N GLN A 873 -41.87 18.95 8.46
CA GLN A 873 -42.45 19.57 9.65
C GLN A 873 -42.33 21.10 9.61
N GLY A 874 -41.20 21.61 9.12
CA GLY A 874 -40.98 23.04 8.90
C GLY A 874 -41.99 23.64 7.92
N ASP A 875 -42.26 22.95 6.81
CA ASP A 875 -43.26 23.37 5.84
C ASP A 875 -44.68 23.39 6.45
N LEU A 876 -45.00 22.40 7.29
CA LEU A 876 -46.27 22.37 8.04
C LEU A 876 -46.36 23.52 9.05
N ALA A 877 -45.27 23.82 9.77
CA ALA A 877 -45.21 24.95 10.69
C ALA A 877 -45.37 26.29 9.96
N ALA A 878 -44.74 26.45 8.79
CA ALA A 878 -44.89 27.61 7.93
C ALA A 878 -46.35 27.79 7.48
N ARG A 879 -47.05 26.71 7.08
CA ARG A 879 -48.47 26.73 6.71
C ARG A 879 -49.40 27.15 7.85
N ARG A 880 -49.05 26.82 9.10
CA ARG A 880 -49.75 27.27 10.33
C ARG A 880 -49.45 28.72 10.71
N GLY A 881 -48.46 29.37 10.08
CA GLY A 881 -47.98 30.70 10.43
C GLY A 881 -46.93 30.73 11.55
N ALA A 882 -46.40 29.57 11.97
CA ALA A 882 -45.41 29.46 13.04
C ALA A 882 -43.97 29.64 12.52
N ALA A 883 -43.63 30.86 12.07
CA ALA A 883 -42.34 31.14 11.39
C ALA A 883 -41.09 30.75 12.19
N LEU A 884 -41.08 30.99 13.51
CA LEU A 884 -39.91 30.65 14.35
C LEU A 884 -39.67 29.14 14.44
N GLU A 885 -40.75 28.35 14.46
CA GLU A 885 -40.67 26.90 14.47
C GLU A 885 -40.20 26.35 13.11
N ALA A 886 -40.75 26.89 12.02
CA ALA A 886 -40.33 26.57 10.66
C ALA A 886 -38.83 26.87 10.46
N GLU A 887 -38.36 28.07 10.83
CA GLU A 887 -36.94 28.46 10.73
C GLU A 887 -36.03 27.48 11.47
N ARG A 888 -36.39 27.09 12.69
CA ARG A 888 -35.61 26.13 13.49
C ARG A 888 -35.50 24.78 12.80
N GLN A 889 -36.63 24.24 12.33
CA GLN A 889 -36.68 22.92 11.69
C GLN A 889 -35.91 22.89 10.36
N HIS A 890 -36.06 23.91 9.52
CA HIS A 890 -35.32 24.00 8.25
C HIS A 890 -33.81 24.21 8.46
N ARG A 891 -33.40 24.98 9.48
CA ARG A 891 -31.96 25.11 9.81
C ARG A 891 -31.37 23.80 10.29
N GLU A 892 -32.08 23.06 11.15
CA GLU A 892 -31.61 21.76 11.63
C GLU A 892 -31.48 20.76 10.46
N ALA A 893 -32.48 20.70 9.58
CA ALA A 893 -32.41 19.90 8.35
C ALA A 893 -31.23 20.29 7.45
N LEU A 894 -30.98 21.60 7.28
CA LEU A 894 -29.90 22.14 6.46
C LEU A 894 -28.51 21.73 7.00
N GLU A 895 -28.29 21.84 8.31
CA GLU A 895 -27.01 21.46 8.92
C GLU A 895 -26.72 19.97 8.75
N ILE A 896 -27.73 19.11 8.96
CA ILE A 896 -27.60 17.68 8.71
C ILE A 896 -27.24 17.44 7.23
N ARG A 897 -27.95 18.05 6.28
CA ARG A 897 -27.69 17.88 4.84
C ARG A 897 -26.33 18.41 4.40
N LYS A 898 -25.82 19.48 5.02
CA LYS A 898 -24.43 19.96 4.83
C LYS A 898 -23.41 18.94 5.29
N THR A 899 -23.59 18.33 6.46
CA THR A 899 -22.67 17.28 6.94
C THR A 899 -22.68 16.03 6.06
N LEU A 900 -23.84 15.70 5.46
CA LEU A 900 -23.99 14.57 4.55
C LEU A 900 -23.53 14.87 3.10
N GLY A 901 -23.31 16.15 2.76
CA GLY A 901 -22.99 16.56 1.38
C GLY A 901 -24.15 16.41 0.39
N ASP A 902 -25.40 16.36 0.87
CA ASP A 902 -26.60 16.20 0.04
C ASP A 902 -26.97 17.53 -0.66
N ARG A 903 -26.48 17.73 -1.89
CA ARG A 903 -26.71 18.98 -2.64
C ARG A 903 -28.18 19.23 -2.97
N PHE A 904 -28.94 18.18 -3.30
CA PHE A 904 -30.38 18.30 -3.54
C PHE A 904 -31.07 18.76 -2.26
N GLY A 905 -30.76 18.09 -1.15
CA GLY A 905 -31.33 18.42 0.14
C GLY A 905 -30.97 19.81 0.64
N ILE A 906 -29.72 20.23 0.45
CA ILE A 906 -29.26 21.59 0.79
C ILE A 906 -30.10 22.63 0.04
N GLY A 907 -30.27 22.46 -1.28
CA GLY A 907 -31.09 23.35 -2.10
C GLY A 907 -32.54 23.43 -1.60
N ALA A 908 -33.17 22.28 -1.35
CA ALA A 908 -34.54 22.21 -0.82
C ALA A 908 -34.68 22.90 0.56
N SER A 909 -33.75 22.67 1.49
CA SER A 909 -33.82 23.27 2.82
C SER A 909 -33.50 24.77 2.82
N LEU A 910 -32.64 25.25 1.92
CA LEU A 910 -32.42 26.68 1.71
C LEU A 910 -33.67 27.36 1.13
N CYS A 911 -34.35 26.74 0.16
CA CYS A 911 -35.62 27.25 -0.36
C CYS A 911 -36.67 27.41 0.75
N ALA A 912 -36.89 26.35 1.52
CA ALA A 912 -37.88 26.35 2.59
C ALA A 912 -37.50 27.30 3.74
N LEU A 913 -36.22 27.39 4.10
CA LEU A 913 -35.72 28.36 5.08
C LEU A 913 -35.93 29.81 4.61
N GLY A 914 -35.71 30.09 3.32
CA GLY A 914 -35.96 31.40 2.73
C GLY A 914 -37.41 31.82 2.88
N GLU A 915 -38.35 30.90 2.64
CA GLU A 915 -39.77 31.14 2.87
C GLU A 915 -40.06 31.39 4.36
N ALA A 916 -39.55 30.56 5.27
CA ALA A 916 -39.73 30.76 6.72
C ALA A 916 -39.18 32.12 7.23
N LEU A 917 -38.08 32.61 6.65
CA LEU A 917 -37.51 33.93 6.96
C LEU A 917 -38.35 35.07 6.39
N ARG A 918 -38.87 34.92 5.16
CA ARG A 918 -39.80 35.87 4.55
C ARG A 918 -41.05 36.01 5.42
N LEU A 919 -41.57 34.87 5.85
CA LEU A 919 -42.68 34.74 6.77
C LEU A 919 -42.41 35.51 8.09
N LYS A 920 -41.23 35.34 8.68
CA LYS A 920 -40.78 36.12 9.87
C LYS A 920 -40.64 37.64 9.62
N GLY A 921 -40.59 38.08 8.36
CA GLY A 921 -40.35 39.48 7.97
C GLY A 921 -38.87 39.84 7.76
N ASP A 922 -37.95 38.88 7.85
CA ASP A 922 -36.52 39.08 7.61
C ASP A 922 -36.20 38.96 6.11
N LEU A 923 -36.64 39.96 5.35
CA LEU A 923 -36.58 39.95 3.89
C LEU A 923 -35.15 39.92 3.33
N GLU A 924 -34.20 40.54 4.05
CA GLU A 924 -32.79 40.57 3.65
C GLU A 924 -32.16 39.19 3.77
N GLN A 925 -32.33 38.53 4.94
CA GLN A 925 -31.80 37.19 5.15
C GLN A 925 -32.51 36.16 4.27
N ALA A 926 -33.84 36.28 4.11
CA ALA A 926 -34.62 35.42 3.22
C ALA A 926 -34.09 35.46 1.79
N ARG A 927 -33.84 36.67 1.27
CA ARG A 927 -33.29 36.88 -0.07
C ARG A 927 -31.90 36.25 -0.22
N ALA A 928 -31.02 36.43 0.76
CA ALA A 928 -29.66 35.86 0.72
C ALA A 928 -29.68 34.33 0.67
N VAL A 929 -30.47 33.69 1.54
CA VAL A 929 -30.60 32.23 1.62
C VAL A 929 -31.22 31.65 0.33
N LEU A 930 -32.23 32.32 -0.25
CA LEU A 930 -32.82 31.88 -1.53
C LEU A 930 -31.84 31.99 -2.71
N PHE A 931 -30.98 33.00 -2.75
CA PHE A 931 -29.93 33.07 -3.79
C PHE A 931 -28.91 31.94 -3.65
N GLU A 932 -28.51 31.60 -2.43
CA GLU A 932 -27.65 30.45 -2.16
C GLU A 932 -28.33 29.15 -2.63
N GLY A 933 -29.60 28.94 -2.24
CA GLY A 933 -30.40 27.78 -2.64
C GLY A 933 -30.56 27.69 -4.15
N LEU A 934 -30.92 28.79 -4.81
CA LEU A 934 -31.07 28.85 -6.26
C LEU A 934 -29.76 28.50 -6.98
N GLY A 935 -28.61 28.99 -6.51
CA GLY A 935 -27.30 28.65 -7.07
C GLY A 935 -26.96 27.16 -6.93
N VAL A 936 -27.28 26.55 -5.78
CA VAL A 936 -27.12 25.10 -5.58
C VAL A 936 -28.01 24.31 -6.53
N LEU A 937 -29.27 24.69 -6.66
CA LEU A 937 -30.27 24.03 -7.49
C LEU A 937 -29.99 24.16 -8.99
N GLU A 938 -29.55 25.33 -9.46
CA GLU A 938 -29.14 25.57 -10.84
C GLU A 938 -27.93 24.69 -11.22
N ALA A 939 -26.97 24.53 -10.30
CA ALA A 939 -25.80 23.69 -10.51
C ALA A 939 -26.15 22.19 -10.65
N ILE A 940 -27.27 21.74 -10.07
CA ILE A 940 -27.77 20.36 -10.20
C ILE A 940 -28.94 20.22 -11.17
N GLN A 941 -29.35 21.30 -11.84
CA GLN A 941 -30.44 21.34 -12.83
C GLN A 941 -31.82 20.89 -12.30
N GLU A 942 -32.11 21.10 -11.02
CA GLU A 942 -33.38 20.71 -10.39
C GLU A 942 -34.50 21.73 -10.64
N THR A 943 -35.20 21.59 -11.75
CA THR A 943 -36.13 22.61 -12.26
C THR A 943 -37.34 22.88 -11.37
N GLU A 944 -37.81 21.91 -10.59
CA GLU A 944 -39.00 22.05 -9.73
C GLU A 944 -38.72 23.02 -8.57
N LEU A 945 -37.63 22.79 -7.84
CA LEU A 945 -37.23 23.66 -6.73
C LEU A 945 -36.69 25.02 -7.22
N ILE A 946 -36.16 25.11 -8.44
CA ILE A 946 -35.84 26.42 -9.07
C ILE A 946 -37.11 27.25 -9.25
N ALA A 947 -38.23 26.63 -9.68
CA ALA A 947 -39.50 27.32 -9.83
C ALA A 947 -40.00 27.87 -8.47
N GLU A 948 -39.85 27.07 -7.41
CA GLU A 948 -40.19 27.46 -6.04
C GLU A 948 -39.31 28.61 -5.52
N ALA A 949 -37.98 28.51 -5.67
CA ALA A 949 -37.05 29.56 -5.27
C ALA A 949 -37.35 30.89 -5.99
N CYS A 950 -37.64 30.83 -7.29
CA CYS A 950 -38.02 32.01 -8.07
C CYS A 950 -39.36 32.59 -7.64
N ALA A 951 -40.36 31.76 -7.32
CA ALA A 951 -41.64 32.24 -6.79
C ALA A 951 -41.45 32.96 -5.45
N ALA A 952 -40.68 32.37 -4.53
CA ALA A 952 -40.38 32.95 -3.23
C ALA A 952 -39.57 34.26 -3.34
N LEU A 953 -38.58 34.34 -4.25
CA LEU A 953 -37.87 35.59 -4.54
C LEU A 953 -38.80 36.68 -5.09
N GLY A 954 -39.77 36.31 -5.93
CA GLY A 954 -40.80 37.21 -6.42
C GLY A 954 -41.69 37.72 -5.28
N ASP A 955 -42.09 36.85 -4.36
CA ASP A 955 -42.90 37.21 -3.19
C ASP A 955 -42.14 38.10 -2.19
N ILE A 956 -40.83 37.89 -2.02
CA ILE A 956 -39.96 38.81 -1.24
C ILE A 956 -39.88 40.17 -1.91
N ALA A 957 -39.67 40.23 -3.23
CA ALA A 957 -39.61 41.48 -3.97
C ALA A 957 -40.95 42.23 -3.92
N LEU A 958 -42.07 41.51 -3.96
CA LEU A 958 -43.41 42.06 -3.76
C LEU A 958 -43.56 42.66 -2.36
N ALA A 959 -43.17 41.93 -1.31
CA ALA A 959 -43.22 42.42 0.07
C ALA A 959 -42.32 43.67 0.27
N ALA A 960 -41.20 43.76 -0.46
CA ALA A 960 -40.33 44.93 -0.50
C ALA A 960 -40.84 46.06 -1.41
N ARG A 961 -42.01 45.91 -2.05
CA ARG A 961 -42.61 46.82 -3.04
C ARG A 961 -41.71 47.10 -4.26
N ALA A 962 -40.82 46.17 -4.60
CA ALA A 962 -39.99 46.20 -5.79
C ALA A 962 -40.72 45.53 -6.97
N TYR A 963 -41.87 46.09 -7.38
CA TYR A 963 -42.79 45.46 -8.34
C TYR A 963 -42.14 44.99 -9.66
N PRO A 964 -41.22 45.75 -10.32
CA PRO A 964 -40.55 45.28 -11.54
C PRO A 964 -39.59 44.10 -11.31
N GLU A 965 -39.06 43.95 -10.10
CA GLU A 965 -38.27 42.79 -9.73
C GLU A 965 -39.17 41.59 -9.43
N ALA A 966 -40.27 41.81 -8.70
CA ALA A 966 -41.27 40.78 -8.42
C ALA A 966 -41.79 40.14 -9.71
N ASP A 967 -42.20 40.97 -10.68
CA ASP A 967 -42.72 40.51 -11.98
C ASP A 967 -41.70 39.64 -12.74
N ARG A 968 -40.40 40.04 -12.77
CA ARG A 968 -39.35 39.23 -13.42
C ARG A 968 -39.19 37.84 -12.80
N TRP A 969 -39.18 37.76 -11.47
CA TRP A 969 -39.07 36.49 -10.76
C TRP A 969 -40.32 35.63 -10.91
N HIS A 970 -41.50 36.23 -10.78
CA HIS A 970 -42.79 35.55 -10.99
C HIS A 970 -42.97 35.04 -12.42
N GLN A 971 -42.54 35.79 -13.45
CA GLN A 971 -42.56 35.31 -14.84
C GLN A 971 -41.66 34.09 -15.05
N ARG A 972 -40.45 34.11 -14.49
CA ARG A 972 -39.54 32.96 -14.55
C ARG A 972 -40.14 31.74 -13.85
N ALA A 973 -40.70 31.93 -12.65
CA ALA A 973 -41.36 30.87 -11.90
C ALA A 973 -42.60 30.32 -12.64
N MET A 974 -43.42 31.19 -13.23
CA MET A 974 -44.61 30.83 -13.98
C MET A 974 -44.28 29.97 -15.21
N GLY A 975 -43.22 30.33 -15.95
CA GLY A 975 -42.76 29.56 -17.10
C GLY A 975 -42.33 28.13 -16.73
N LEU A 976 -41.57 28.00 -15.63
CA LEU A 976 -41.14 26.70 -15.12
C LEU A 976 -42.32 25.87 -14.60
N ALA A 977 -43.21 26.46 -13.79
CA ALA A 977 -44.37 25.78 -13.26
C ALA A 977 -45.36 25.36 -14.36
N ALA A 978 -45.50 26.16 -15.44
CA ALA A 978 -46.29 25.80 -16.61
C ALA A 978 -45.70 24.60 -17.37
N ALA A 979 -44.38 24.57 -17.57
CA ALA A 979 -43.70 23.43 -18.19
C ALA A 979 -43.83 22.14 -17.38
N GLN A 980 -43.96 22.25 -16.05
CA GLN A 980 -44.09 21.13 -15.12
C GLN A 980 -45.54 20.68 -14.88
N GLY A 981 -46.53 21.47 -15.31
CA GLY A 981 -47.95 21.20 -15.02
C GLY A 981 -48.33 21.43 -13.55
N ASP A 982 -47.57 22.26 -12.82
CA ASP A 982 -47.84 22.56 -11.41
C ASP A 982 -48.90 23.66 -11.26
N TRP A 983 -50.15 23.23 -11.15
CA TRP A 983 -51.31 24.12 -11.02
C TRP A 983 -51.34 24.89 -9.70
N LEU A 984 -50.88 24.30 -8.61
CA LEU A 984 -50.89 24.95 -7.29
C LEU A 984 -49.94 26.14 -7.29
N ARG A 985 -48.71 25.96 -7.77
CA ARG A 985 -47.70 27.03 -7.82
C ARG A 985 -48.07 28.11 -8.83
N ARG A 986 -48.63 27.74 -9.99
CA ARG A 986 -49.17 28.71 -10.95
C ARG A 986 -50.28 29.57 -10.34
N GLY A 987 -51.20 28.94 -9.61
CA GLY A 987 -52.25 29.65 -8.89
C GLY A 987 -51.71 30.58 -7.81
N ALA A 988 -50.68 30.16 -7.07
CA ALA A 988 -50.02 30.98 -6.06
C ALA A 988 -49.34 32.22 -6.66
N ILE A 989 -48.55 32.03 -7.73
CA ILE A 989 -47.89 33.13 -8.44
C ILE A 989 -48.92 34.10 -9.02
N ALA A 990 -50.01 33.58 -9.60
CA ALA A 990 -51.09 34.42 -10.12
C ALA A 990 -51.76 35.26 -9.01
N ARG A 991 -51.93 34.70 -7.79
CA ARG A 991 -52.38 35.48 -6.63
C ARG A 991 -51.39 36.57 -6.24
N SER A 992 -50.08 36.29 -6.22
CA SER A 992 -49.05 37.30 -5.94
C SER A 992 -49.03 38.43 -6.99
N GLN A 993 -49.21 38.10 -8.27
CA GLN A 993 -49.34 39.10 -9.35
C GLN A 993 -50.62 39.93 -9.22
N ALA A 994 -51.75 39.31 -8.84
CA ALA A 994 -52.98 40.04 -8.56
C ALA A 994 -52.82 41.01 -7.38
N GLN A 995 -52.10 40.60 -6.33
CA GLN A 995 -51.79 41.45 -5.19
C GLN A 995 -50.95 42.67 -5.61
N ALA A 996 -49.92 42.46 -6.44
CA ALA A 996 -49.12 43.54 -6.99
C ALA A 996 -49.96 44.55 -7.80
N ALA A 997 -50.85 44.05 -8.66
CA ALA A 997 -51.73 44.89 -9.47
C ALA A 997 -52.72 45.70 -8.60
N LEU A 998 -53.27 45.10 -7.53
CA LEU A 998 -54.12 45.81 -6.55
C LEU A 998 -53.37 46.96 -5.87
N GLU A 999 -52.13 46.74 -5.44
CA GLU A 999 -51.31 47.78 -4.79
C GLU A 999 -50.95 48.93 -5.74
N LEU A 1000 -50.82 48.64 -7.03
CA LEU A 1000 -50.60 49.64 -8.09
C LEU A 1000 -51.90 50.33 -8.56
N GLY A 1001 -53.07 49.87 -8.09
CA GLY A 1001 -54.38 50.39 -8.46
C GLY A 1001 -54.91 49.91 -9.83
N ASP A 1002 -54.27 48.91 -10.46
CA ASP A 1002 -54.73 48.32 -11.73
C ASP A 1002 -55.73 47.18 -11.45
N LEU A 1003 -56.99 47.57 -11.24
CA LEU A 1003 -58.07 46.62 -10.93
C LEU A 1003 -58.32 45.63 -12.08
N SER A 1004 -58.06 46.01 -13.34
CA SER A 1004 -58.27 45.16 -14.51
C SER A 1004 -57.26 44.02 -14.56
N GLN A 1005 -55.98 44.33 -14.33
CA GLN A 1005 -54.94 43.30 -14.23
C GLN A 1005 -55.14 42.42 -13.00
N ALA A 1006 -55.50 43.02 -11.86
CA ALA A 1006 -55.80 42.27 -10.65
C ALA A 1006 -56.90 41.21 -10.87
N ARG A 1007 -57.98 41.58 -11.58
CA ARG A 1007 -59.05 40.64 -11.96
C ARG A 1007 -58.52 39.51 -12.85
N THR A 1008 -57.77 39.86 -13.88
CA THR A 1008 -57.23 38.88 -14.85
C THR A 1008 -56.34 37.83 -14.17
N HIS A 1009 -55.46 38.28 -13.26
CA HIS A 1009 -54.61 37.38 -12.48
C HIS A 1009 -55.40 36.53 -11.48
N LEU A 1010 -56.45 37.07 -10.85
CA LEU A 1010 -57.33 36.29 -9.98
C LEU A 1010 -58.14 35.24 -10.76
N ASP A 1011 -58.64 35.57 -11.95
CA ASP A 1011 -59.35 34.62 -12.80
C ASP A 1011 -58.43 33.48 -13.26
N LEU A 1012 -57.16 33.79 -13.55
CA LEU A 1012 -56.13 32.77 -13.78
C LEU A 1012 -55.92 31.89 -12.54
N ALA A 1013 -55.82 32.49 -11.34
CA ALA A 1013 -55.70 31.74 -10.10
C ALA A 1013 -56.92 30.83 -9.85
N GLU A 1014 -58.13 31.28 -10.16
CA GLU A 1014 -59.36 30.49 -10.07
C GLU A 1014 -59.33 29.30 -11.04
N SER A 1015 -58.88 29.52 -12.28
CA SER A 1015 -58.74 28.43 -13.26
C SER A 1015 -57.73 27.36 -12.82
N CYS A 1016 -56.69 27.75 -12.08
CA CYS A 1016 -55.72 26.83 -11.52
C CYS A 1016 -56.31 26.04 -10.34
N LEU A 1017 -57.09 26.69 -9.46
CA LEU A 1017 -57.79 26.02 -8.36
C LEU A 1017 -58.77 24.96 -8.87
N ALA A 1018 -59.43 25.21 -10.00
CA ALA A 1018 -60.31 24.21 -10.63
C ALA A 1018 -59.58 22.93 -11.09
N GLN A 1019 -58.26 22.98 -11.26
CA GLN A 1019 -57.42 21.81 -11.59
C GLN A 1019 -56.82 21.16 -10.33
N ALA A 1020 -56.40 21.98 -9.36
CA ALA A 1020 -55.82 21.54 -8.10
C ALA A 1020 -56.18 22.53 -6.98
N GLU A 1021 -56.93 22.06 -5.99
CA GLU A 1021 -57.38 22.87 -4.86
C GLU A 1021 -56.82 22.32 -3.54
N THR A 1022 -56.23 23.22 -2.75
CA THR A 1022 -56.02 23.00 -1.31
C THR A 1022 -56.93 23.95 -0.53
N PRO A 1023 -57.41 23.58 0.67
CA PRO A 1023 -58.23 24.46 1.48
C PRO A 1023 -57.54 25.80 1.81
N LEU A 1024 -56.22 25.78 1.99
CA LEU A 1024 -55.42 26.97 2.26
C LEU A 1024 -55.35 27.90 1.05
N ASP A 1025 -55.13 27.36 -0.15
CA ASP A 1025 -55.07 28.17 -1.37
C ASP A 1025 -56.45 28.73 -1.76
N ARG A 1026 -57.52 27.97 -1.51
CA ARG A 1026 -58.89 28.47 -1.67
C ARG A 1026 -59.18 29.63 -0.73
N ALA A 1027 -58.81 29.49 0.55
CA ALA A 1027 -58.97 30.56 1.52
C ALA A 1027 -58.21 31.82 1.12
N ARG A 1028 -56.93 31.68 0.74
CA ARG A 1028 -56.07 32.79 0.27
C ARG A 1028 -56.66 33.47 -0.98
N HIS A 1029 -57.18 32.70 -1.93
CA HIS A 1029 -57.85 33.24 -3.11
C HIS A 1029 -59.10 34.06 -2.74
N LEU A 1030 -59.98 33.53 -1.88
CA LEU A 1030 -61.20 34.21 -1.47
C LEU A 1030 -60.92 35.53 -0.74
N LEU A 1031 -59.90 35.53 0.12
CA LEU A 1031 -59.47 36.72 0.86
C LEU A 1031 -58.91 37.79 -0.07
N LEU A 1032 -58.08 37.43 -1.05
CA LEU A 1032 -57.58 38.37 -2.05
C LEU A 1032 -58.70 38.88 -2.98
N SER A 1033 -59.60 37.99 -3.41
CA SER A 1033 -60.79 38.35 -4.18
C SER A 1033 -61.69 39.33 -3.42
N SER A 1034 -61.81 39.20 -2.09
CA SER A 1034 -62.57 40.15 -1.26
C SER A 1034 -61.99 41.57 -1.31
N ARG A 1035 -60.65 41.71 -1.37
CA ARG A 1035 -59.98 43.01 -1.48
C ARG A 1035 -60.27 43.67 -2.83
N LEU A 1036 -60.19 42.91 -3.92
CA LEU A 1036 -60.54 43.40 -5.25
C LEU A 1036 -62.02 43.80 -5.33
N LEU A 1037 -62.94 42.97 -4.85
CA LEU A 1037 -64.38 43.28 -4.83
C LEU A 1037 -64.68 44.58 -4.06
N ARG A 1038 -63.97 44.82 -2.95
CA ARG A 1038 -64.10 46.08 -2.20
C ARG A 1038 -63.59 47.28 -3.01
N ALA A 1039 -62.45 47.14 -3.68
CA ALA A 1039 -61.90 48.18 -4.56
C ALA A 1039 -62.78 48.47 -5.78
N GLU A 1040 -63.52 47.47 -6.28
CA GLU A 1040 -64.51 47.59 -7.35
C GLU A 1040 -65.86 48.20 -6.89
N GLY A 1041 -66.04 48.49 -5.59
CA GLY A 1041 -67.30 49.03 -5.07
C GLY A 1041 -68.39 47.98 -4.84
N ARG A 1042 -68.03 46.71 -4.62
CA ARG A 1042 -68.95 45.58 -4.35
C ARG A 1042 -68.81 45.05 -2.91
N PRO A 1043 -69.17 45.84 -1.88
CA PRO A 1043 -68.83 45.53 -0.48
C PRO A 1043 -69.53 44.30 0.10
N GLU A 1044 -70.75 43.97 -0.33
CA GLU A 1044 -71.48 42.80 0.17
C GLU A 1044 -70.86 41.49 -0.32
N GLU A 1045 -70.48 41.44 -1.61
CA GLU A 1045 -69.78 40.29 -2.18
C GLU A 1045 -68.38 40.14 -1.58
N ALA A 1046 -67.69 41.25 -1.35
CA ALA A 1046 -66.42 41.26 -0.62
C ALA A 1046 -66.57 40.67 0.78
N LYS A 1047 -67.61 41.04 1.52
CA LYS A 1047 -67.87 40.53 2.87
C LYS A 1047 -68.16 39.03 2.87
N ALA A 1048 -68.93 38.55 1.89
CA ALA A 1048 -69.21 37.12 1.74
C ALA A 1048 -67.92 36.32 1.46
N ALA A 1049 -67.10 36.77 0.51
CA ALA A 1049 -65.84 36.13 0.17
C ALA A 1049 -64.86 36.11 1.35
N ALA A 1050 -64.72 37.24 2.07
CA ALA A 1050 -63.87 37.31 3.27
C ALA A 1050 -64.35 36.36 4.37
N SER A 1051 -65.67 36.31 4.62
CA SER A 1051 -66.25 35.45 5.66
C SER A 1051 -66.05 33.96 5.36
N GLU A 1052 -66.14 33.56 4.09
CA GLU A 1052 -65.87 32.18 3.68
C GLU A 1052 -64.38 31.84 3.79
N GLY A 1053 -63.50 32.74 3.37
CA GLY A 1053 -62.05 32.59 3.53
C GLY A 1053 -61.63 32.44 4.99
N ASP A 1054 -62.16 33.28 5.87
CA ASP A 1054 -61.91 33.21 7.33
C ASP A 1054 -62.43 31.90 7.93
N ARG A 1055 -63.58 31.40 7.47
CA ARG A 1055 -64.13 30.11 7.90
C ARG A 1055 -63.18 28.97 7.53
N LEU A 1056 -62.66 28.96 6.30
CA LEU A 1056 -61.70 27.94 5.85
C LEU A 1056 -60.40 28.00 6.66
N LEU A 1057 -59.81 29.18 6.87
CA LEU A 1057 -58.61 29.33 7.72
C LEU A 1057 -58.85 28.86 9.16
N SER A 1058 -60.02 29.18 9.72
CA SER A 1058 -60.41 28.75 11.06
C SER A 1058 -60.53 27.23 11.13
N SER A 1059 -61.08 26.58 10.09
CA SER A 1059 -61.21 25.12 10.04
C SER A 1059 -59.85 24.39 9.98
N LEU A 1060 -58.83 25.05 9.44
CA LEU A 1060 -57.46 24.56 9.39
C LEU A 1060 -56.69 24.80 10.71
N GLY A 1061 -57.22 25.63 11.62
CA GLY A 1061 -56.52 25.98 12.85
C GLY A 1061 -55.40 27.00 12.68
N VAL A 1062 -55.45 27.83 11.64
CA VAL A 1062 -54.52 28.97 11.47
C VAL A 1062 -54.81 30.01 12.57
N GLN A 1063 -53.88 30.19 13.51
CA GLN A 1063 -54.02 31.20 14.56
C GLN A 1063 -53.81 32.61 13.98
N GLY A 1064 -54.72 33.53 14.29
CA GLY A 1064 -54.56 34.95 13.96
C GLY A 1064 -54.82 35.31 12.48
N ALA A 1065 -55.88 34.79 11.85
CA ALA A 1065 -56.23 35.03 10.44
C ALA A 1065 -56.13 36.50 9.96
N ARG A 1066 -56.34 37.49 10.83
CA ARG A 1066 -56.15 38.92 10.51
C ARG A 1066 -54.69 39.38 10.50
N GLU A 1067 -53.82 38.78 11.32
CA GLU A 1067 -52.39 39.07 11.37
C GLU A 1067 -51.63 38.26 10.32
N THR A 1068 -52.05 37.04 9.96
CA THR A 1068 -51.42 36.25 8.89
C THR A 1068 -51.71 36.80 7.48
N LEU A 1069 -52.77 37.60 7.30
CA LEU A 1069 -53.00 38.36 6.06
C LEU A 1069 -52.27 39.70 6.04
N ALA A 1070 -51.86 40.23 7.20
CA ALA A 1070 -50.95 41.36 7.29
C ALA A 1070 -49.57 41.06 6.67
N TRP A 1071 -49.26 39.77 6.44
CA TRP A 1071 -48.02 39.26 5.86
C TRP A 1071 -47.83 39.52 4.36
N GLN A 1072 -48.83 40.10 3.69
CA GLN A 1072 -48.66 40.72 2.37
C GLN A 1072 -48.50 42.26 2.46
N GLY A 1073 -47.99 42.77 3.59
CA GLY A 1073 -47.60 44.18 3.72
C GLY A 1073 -48.65 45.12 4.31
N GLU A 1074 -49.52 44.64 5.22
CA GLU A 1074 -50.49 45.49 5.91
C GLU A 1074 -50.17 45.66 7.40
N THR A 1075 -49.27 46.60 7.72
CA THR A 1075 -49.47 47.47 8.88
C THR A 1075 -48.92 48.87 8.57
N ARG A 1076 -49.77 49.73 8.00
CA ARG A 1076 -49.81 51.18 8.25
C ARG A 1076 -51.08 51.76 7.64
N ASP A 1077 -52.04 52.04 8.52
CA ASP A 1077 -53.11 53.04 8.44
C ASP A 1077 -53.71 53.33 7.04
N LEU A 1078 -54.85 52.70 6.75
CA LEU A 1078 -55.91 53.41 6.03
C LEU A 1078 -56.65 54.27 7.06
N PRO A 1079 -56.82 55.60 6.83
CA PRO A 1079 -57.57 56.44 7.75
C PRO A 1079 -59.03 55.96 7.80
N PRO A 1080 -59.73 56.15 8.94
CA PRO A 1080 -61.12 55.73 9.06
C PRO A 1080 -62.01 56.47 8.05
N PRO A 1081 -63.13 55.88 7.64
CA PRO A 1081 -64.02 56.47 6.65
C PRO A 1081 -64.63 57.77 7.19
N GLY A 1082 -64.52 58.83 6.40
CA GLY A 1082 -65.30 60.07 6.54
C GLY A 1082 -66.53 60.03 5.65
#